data_AF-A0A5R9E1T7-F1
#
_entry.id   AF-A0A5R9E1T7-F1
#
_cell.length_a   1.000
_cell.length_b   1.000
_cell.length_c   1.000
_cell.angle_alpha   90.00
_cell.angle_beta   90.00
_cell.angle_gamma   90.00
#
_symmetry.space_group_name_H-M   'P 1'
#
loop_
_entity.id
_entity.type
_entity.pdbx_description
1 polymer ?
#
loop_
_entity_poly.entity_id
_entity_poly.type
_entity_poly.pdbx_seq_one_letter_code
_entity_poly.pdbx_strand_id
1 'polypeptide(L)'
;MPLRIPQEDLQWITTHCGPEVVESLLRQAQDTGWSDLHLRRPVWTSPGTSYNGAVLFVALVAPPPQQLVVKVICAGLPGTEAAAHTEALKAAEQFTRQHLVDQPHPSLDLPDGRTVMFQEVAGDSLTDVFPAGALPHEERKPVIEAVVRGLLSDWNKDVLKDAGLEQTTVSEFLRRELNDVWRRGGSLQAFGQELRVLDPAPPWLYSDGMRLPNPYLLVEGGHSALTDPVITILRGLGHGDLHLDNVLVPREEKLVQPQAYRLIDLCTFSVSADLGRDVATLLLSALVPHVDHQQELPPDQRHALIRFIVDPDAAHRARIVPEAADLVATIRLAAREAMRGWGDPWERQFLLSLMATALRFTTYTKISEAGRTWFARLAAHAGGEVLARSGGKGAEARLSPLEPGRDSFSMAAGFGRVGPAAREWAAEFVPDEVPRRRLWDTRTGAPDELAVVGFGPDDTVVAIDGKGGVRRWTASGDELPGTTGRAPRLRLGHQSLVASLTHTVLVARPKQLEITHFPQGGRAIPRPPVPLGNGEHFLVTSGGDVFATHDRHQLTVRDFEDGTPIETLSCPPSMMASAVSIDASVIAMASSREVHIYRRGQEPLRRSVANSLSFLPRFMRKTTPDPGLQLAVSPSGSHVGCVTFEEVVVWRTSDGGEMYSRKLTKREGREALGAKGMRLICTETGTLFWLRRGRLSIPTMDGGTQLEQSGTGADVALSRDGRLIALLSTDGRLEVRAH
;
A
#
# COMPACT_ATOMS: atom_id res chain seq x y z
N MET A 1 56.30 13.38 -16.18
CA MET A 1 56.51 13.75 -14.76
C MET A 1 55.60 12.87 -13.92
N PRO A 2 55.94 12.50 -12.67
CA PRO A 2 55.02 11.75 -11.82
C PRO A 2 53.79 12.60 -11.50
N LEU A 3 52.60 12.00 -11.55
CA LEU A 3 51.35 12.64 -11.15
C LEU A 3 51.43 13.08 -9.68
N ARG A 4 51.09 14.34 -9.43
CA ARG A 4 51.00 14.91 -8.09
C ARG A 4 49.54 14.87 -7.63
N ILE A 5 49.30 14.14 -6.54
CA ILE A 5 48.02 14.13 -5.83
C ILE A 5 48.29 14.64 -4.41
N PRO A 6 47.58 15.68 -3.91
CA PRO A 6 47.71 16.10 -2.52
C PRO A 6 47.51 14.92 -1.56
N GLN A 7 48.26 14.90 -0.46
CA GLN A 7 48.21 13.79 0.49
C GLN A 7 46.80 13.53 1.03
N GLU A 8 46.02 14.59 1.26
CA GLU A 8 44.63 14.50 1.72
C GLU A 8 43.69 13.86 0.69
N ASP A 9 43.89 14.15 -0.60
CA ASP A 9 43.11 13.61 -1.70
C ASP A 9 43.49 12.15 -1.95
N LEU A 10 44.79 11.85 -1.92
CA LEU A 10 45.33 10.50 -2.00
C LEU A 10 44.77 9.62 -0.88
N GLN A 11 44.79 10.13 0.36
CA GLN A 11 44.22 9.45 1.52
C GLN A 11 42.72 9.22 1.32
N TRP A 12 41.98 10.24 0.86
CA TRP A 12 40.55 10.11 0.62
C TRP A 12 40.24 9.04 -0.43
N ILE A 13 40.92 9.05 -1.58
CA ILE A 13 40.71 8.05 -2.65
C ILE A 13 41.07 6.66 -2.12
N THR A 14 42.20 6.51 -1.43
CA THR A 14 42.63 5.22 -0.89
C THR A 14 41.61 4.67 0.11
N THR A 15 41.11 5.52 1.02
CA THR A 15 40.15 5.10 2.06
C THR A 15 38.79 4.70 1.48
N HIS A 16 38.29 5.42 0.48
CA HIS A 16 36.91 5.24 0.00
C HIS A 16 36.81 4.44 -1.29
N CYS A 17 37.87 4.43 -2.10
CA CYS A 17 37.93 3.77 -3.40
C CYS A 17 39.01 2.68 -3.45
N GLY A 18 39.84 2.51 -2.43
CA GLY A 18 40.89 1.49 -2.40
C GLY A 18 42.18 1.89 -3.16
N PRO A 19 43.31 1.23 -2.85
CA PRO A 19 44.61 1.53 -3.45
C PRO A 19 44.66 1.23 -4.96
N GLU A 20 43.87 0.28 -5.46
CA GLU A 20 43.84 -0.12 -6.87
C GLU A 20 43.36 1.02 -7.78
N VAL A 21 42.46 1.88 -7.27
CA VAL A 21 41.99 3.08 -7.98
C VAL A 21 43.12 4.09 -8.10
N VAL A 22 43.90 4.30 -7.03
CA VAL A 22 45.07 5.20 -7.06
C VAL A 22 46.09 4.72 -8.08
N GLU A 23 46.44 3.44 -8.07
CA GLU A 23 47.39 2.86 -9.02
C GLU A 23 46.93 3.01 -10.47
N SER A 24 45.62 2.90 -10.71
CA SER A 24 45.04 3.03 -12.04
C SER A 24 44.98 4.50 -12.49
N LEU A 25 44.70 5.44 -11.60
CA LEU A 25 44.81 6.88 -11.89
C LEU A 25 46.26 7.28 -12.19
N LEU A 26 47.24 6.70 -11.50
CA LEU A 26 48.66 6.92 -11.79
C LEU A 26 49.05 6.41 -13.18
N ARG A 27 48.53 5.24 -13.60
CA ARG A 27 48.72 4.72 -14.96
C ARG A 27 48.05 5.61 -16.00
N GLN A 28 46.80 5.98 -15.76
CA GLN A 28 46.06 6.89 -16.64
C GLN A 28 46.78 8.22 -16.84
N ALA A 29 47.40 8.76 -15.80
CA ALA A 29 48.19 9.99 -15.90
C ALA A 29 49.46 9.83 -16.75
N GLN A 30 50.06 8.63 -16.80
CA GLN A 30 51.18 8.36 -17.70
C GLN A 30 50.73 8.36 -19.17
N ASP A 31 49.56 7.78 -19.44
CA ASP A 31 49.01 7.67 -20.80
C ASP A 31 48.47 9.01 -21.33
N THR A 32 47.86 9.81 -20.46
CA THR A 32 47.24 11.10 -20.81
C THR A 32 48.20 12.29 -20.66
N GLY A 33 49.30 12.11 -19.93
CA GLY A 33 50.26 13.18 -19.65
C GLY A 33 49.90 14.07 -18.46
N TRP A 34 48.92 13.70 -17.62
CA TRP A 34 48.59 14.45 -16.41
C TRP A 34 49.76 14.55 -15.43
N SER A 35 50.07 15.76 -14.99
CA SER A 35 51.04 16.05 -13.94
C SER A 35 50.39 16.32 -12.59
N ASP A 36 49.13 16.73 -12.54
CA ASP A 36 48.44 17.13 -11.32
C ASP A 36 46.99 16.60 -11.29
N LEU A 37 46.54 16.13 -10.13
CA LEU A 37 45.14 15.74 -9.86
C LEU A 37 44.73 16.20 -8.46
N HIS A 38 43.61 16.91 -8.38
CA HIS A 38 43.02 17.42 -7.14
C HIS A 38 41.53 17.07 -7.04
N LEU A 39 41.02 16.77 -5.85
CA LEU A 39 39.59 16.61 -5.64
C LEU A 39 38.92 17.98 -5.41
N ARG A 40 37.79 18.22 -6.08
CA ARG A 40 36.97 19.40 -5.77
C ARG A 40 36.29 19.20 -4.40
N ARG A 41 36.31 20.24 -3.57
CA ARG A 41 35.67 20.27 -2.24
C ARG A 41 34.43 21.18 -2.23
N PRO A 42 33.37 20.86 -1.45
CA PRO A 42 33.17 19.59 -0.73
C PRO A 42 33.05 18.41 -1.70
N VAL A 43 33.51 17.23 -1.28
CA VAL A 43 33.45 16.04 -2.15
C VAL A 43 31.99 15.67 -2.36
N TRP A 44 31.63 15.46 -3.62
CA TRP A 44 30.26 15.43 -4.09
C TRP A 44 29.44 14.21 -3.61
N THR A 45 30.08 13.18 -3.02
CA THR A 45 29.35 12.03 -2.44
C THR A 45 29.92 11.53 -1.11
N SER A 46 29.02 10.91 -0.33
CA SER A 46 29.36 10.01 0.78
C SER A 46 29.45 8.56 0.27
N PRO A 47 30.51 7.81 0.61
CA PRO A 47 30.67 6.41 0.20
C PRO A 47 29.46 5.54 0.57
N GLY A 48 29.04 4.64 -0.34
CA GLY A 48 28.00 3.64 -0.06
C GLY A 48 26.54 4.14 -0.06
N THR A 49 26.29 5.37 -0.54
CA THR A 49 24.92 5.95 -0.58
C THR A 49 24.21 5.81 -1.93
N SER A 50 24.93 5.45 -2.99
CA SER A 50 24.35 5.15 -4.31
C SER A 50 23.70 3.77 -4.32
N TYR A 51 22.64 3.60 -5.12
CA TYR A 51 21.86 2.35 -5.18
C TYR A 51 22.70 1.14 -5.63
N ASN A 52 23.73 1.38 -6.43
CA ASN A 52 24.68 0.38 -6.95
C ASN A 52 26.01 0.32 -6.17
N GLY A 53 26.13 1.11 -5.08
CA GLY A 53 27.35 1.19 -4.27
C GLY A 53 28.52 1.93 -4.95
N ALA A 54 28.33 2.47 -6.15
CA ALA A 54 29.34 3.25 -6.86
C ALA A 54 29.75 4.51 -6.07
N VAL A 55 31.03 4.86 -6.14
CA VAL A 55 31.57 6.10 -5.52
C VAL A 55 31.80 7.13 -6.61
N LEU A 56 31.30 8.36 -6.41
CA LEU A 56 31.46 9.45 -7.38
C LEU A 56 32.22 10.63 -6.76
N PHE A 57 33.23 11.13 -7.44
CA PHE A 57 33.94 12.34 -7.03
C PHE A 57 34.33 13.19 -8.23
N VAL A 58 34.64 14.45 -7.98
CA VAL A 58 35.07 15.38 -9.03
C VAL A 58 36.57 15.61 -8.91
N ALA A 59 37.28 15.35 -10.00
CA ALA A 59 38.71 15.58 -10.12
C ALA A 59 38.99 16.79 -11.03
N LEU A 60 39.96 17.61 -10.63
CA LEU A 60 40.62 18.61 -11.46
C LEU A 60 41.95 18.01 -11.89
N VAL A 61 42.13 17.79 -13.19
CA VAL A 61 43.35 17.21 -13.78
C VAL A 61 44.06 18.23 -14.64
N ALA A 62 45.39 18.17 -14.75
CA ALA A 62 46.19 19.01 -15.64
C ALA A 62 47.50 18.32 -16.05
N PRO A 63 48.11 18.66 -17.21
CA PRO A 63 47.61 19.49 -18.32
C PRO A 63 46.87 18.68 -19.41
N PRO A 64 45.97 19.32 -20.21
CA PRO A 64 45.41 20.65 -19.97
C PRO A 64 44.48 20.65 -18.74
N PRO A 65 44.25 21.79 -18.07
CA PRO A 65 43.31 21.88 -16.97
C PRO A 65 41.90 21.43 -17.40
N GLN A 66 41.38 20.40 -16.75
CA GLN A 66 40.05 19.86 -17.02
C GLN A 66 39.38 19.42 -15.72
N GLN A 67 38.06 19.57 -15.67
CA GLN A 67 37.24 19.02 -14.60
C GLN A 67 36.53 17.75 -15.08
N LEU A 68 36.60 16.70 -14.28
CA LEU A 68 36.07 15.37 -14.58
C LEU A 68 35.20 14.87 -13.42
N VAL A 69 34.08 14.24 -13.74
CA VAL A 69 33.37 13.36 -12.82
C VAL A 69 34.00 11.97 -12.94
N VAL A 70 34.49 11.43 -11.82
CA VAL A 70 35.05 10.09 -11.75
C VAL A 70 34.06 9.19 -11.01
N LYS A 71 33.58 8.15 -11.69
CA LYS A 71 32.66 7.15 -11.14
C LYS A 71 33.39 5.81 -10.99
N VAL A 72 33.47 5.30 -9.77
CA VAL A 72 34.04 4.00 -9.45
C VAL A 72 32.90 3.00 -9.25
N ILE A 73 32.76 2.07 -10.19
CA ILE A 73 31.67 1.09 -10.28
C ILE A 73 32.07 -0.21 -9.55
N CYS A 74 31.17 -0.75 -8.74
CA CYS A 74 31.40 -1.95 -7.92
C CYS A 74 31.62 -3.24 -8.75
N ALA A 75 32.35 -4.19 -8.19
CA ALA A 75 32.57 -5.51 -8.79
C ALA A 75 31.26 -6.31 -8.85
N GLY A 76 31.07 -7.10 -9.91
CA GLY A 76 29.90 -7.97 -10.09
C GLY A 76 28.68 -7.28 -10.70
N LEU A 77 28.67 -5.94 -10.77
CA LEU A 77 27.90 -5.20 -11.77
C LEU A 77 28.83 -5.14 -13.00
N PRO A 78 28.55 -5.89 -14.08
CA PRO A 78 29.50 -5.96 -15.19
C PRO A 78 29.78 -4.55 -15.71
N GLY A 79 30.98 -4.31 -16.27
CA GLY A 79 31.42 -3.07 -16.95
C GLY A 79 30.54 -2.58 -18.13
N THR A 80 29.30 -3.06 -18.17
CA THR A 80 28.17 -2.59 -18.97
C THR A 80 27.95 -1.10 -18.89
N GLU A 81 28.16 -0.41 -17.76
CA GLU A 81 27.84 1.02 -17.71
C GLU A 81 28.76 1.86 -18.61
N ALA A 82 30.08 1.71 -18.50
CA ALA A 82 31.02 2.43 -19.37
C ALA A 82 30.87 2.01 -20.85
N ALA A 83 30.60 0.73 -21.10
CA ALA A 83 30.34 0.22 -22.45
C ALA A 83 29.02 0.77 -23.03
N ALA A 84 27.95 0.82 -22.24
CA ALA A 84 26.63 1.32 -22.63
C ALA A 84 26.67 2.83 -22.86
N HIS A 85 27.41 3.58 -22.04
CA HIS A 85 27.68 5.00 -22.29
C HIS A 85 28.42 5.18 -23.62
N THR A 86 29.49 4.43 -23.84
CA THR A 86 30.24 4.46 -25.11
C THR A 86 29.36 4.10 -26.32
N GLU A 87 28.45 3.14 -26.17
CA GLU A 87 27.50 2.74 -27.21
C GLU A 87 26.49 3.85 -27.48
N ALA A 88 25.95 4.49 -26.43
CA ALA A 88 25.03 5.61 -26.54
C ALA A 88 25.66 6.80 -27.27
N LEU A 89 26.93 7.12 -26.97
CA LEU A 89 27.65 8.21 -27.64
C LEU A 89 27.74 7.98 -29.16
N LYS A 90 27.87 6.72 -29.60
CA LYS A 90 27.98 6.34 -31.02
C LYS A 90 26.64 6.22 -31.73
N ALA A 91 25.53 6.06 -31.00
CA ALA A 91 24.24 5.71 -31.59
C ALA A 91 23.58 6.87 -32.36
N ALA A 92 23.77 8.12 -31.91
CA ALA A 92 23.17 9.30 -32.54
C ALA A 92 24.05 10.56 -32.36
N GLU A 93 25.03 10.75 -33.23
CA GLU A 93 26.09 11.77 -33.08
C GLU A 93 25.57 13.19 -32.77
N GLN A 94 24.52 13.65 -33.47
CA GLN A 94 23.98 15.00 -33.26
C GLN A 94 23.30 15.13 -31.89
N PHE A 95 22.46 14.16 -31.52
CA PHE A 95 21.78 14.17 -30.22
C PHE A 95 22.78 14.03 -29.08
N THR A 96 23.74 13.12 -29.22
CA THR A 96 24.82 12.90 -28.26
C THR A 96 25.56 14.19 -27.92
N ARG A 97 26.06 14.90 -28.94
CA ARG A 97 26.81 16.16 -28.73
C ARG A 97 26.01 17.22 -27.99
N GLN A 98 24.68 17.20 -28.16
CA GLN A 98 23.80 18.20 -27.58
C GLN A 98 23.27 17.79 -26.21
N HIS A 99 23.12 16.51 -25.92
CA HIS A 99 22.30 16.06 -24.80
C HIS A 99 22.93 14.96 -23.94
N LEU A 100 24.08 14.39 -24.31
CA LEU A 100 24.80 13.43 -23.45
C LEU A 100 26.10 14.07 -22.96
N VAL A 101 26.58 13.64 -21.79
CA VAL A 101 27.93 13.99 -21.31
C VAL A 101 28.96 13.09 -21.99
N ASP A 102 30.11 13.63 -22.40
CA ASP A 102 31.15 12.82 -23.05
C ASP A 102 31.95 11.98 -22.03
N GLN A 103 32.71 11.01 -22.55
CA GLN A 103 33.65 10.19 -21.81
C GLN A 103 35.08 10.52 -22.30
N PRO A 104 35.72 11.59 -21.79
CA PRO A 104 36.96 12.14 -22.37
C PRO A 104 38.16 11.19 -22.26
N HIS A 105 38.04 10.16 -21.41
CA HIS A 105 39.06 9.15 -21.22
C HIS A 105 38.45 7.74 -21.24
N PRO A 106 39.18 6.73 -21.75
CA PRO A 106 38.78 5.33 -21.63
C PRO A 106 38.52 4.93 -20.18
N SER A 107 37.57 4.02 -19.96
CA SER A 107 37.36 3.43 -18.65
C SER A 107 38.53 2.51 -18.25
N LEU A 108 38.77 2.37 -16.96
CA LEU A 108 39.84 1.52 -16.41
C LEU A 108 39.23 0.34 -15.68
N ASP A 109 39.54 -0.88 -16.13
CA ASP A 109 39.18 -2.09 -15.42
C ASP A 109 40.22 -2.41 -14.34
N LEU A 110 39.73 -2.61 -13.12
CA LEU A 110 40.56 -2.91 -11.95
C LEU A 110 40.71 -4.44 -11.78
N PRO A 111 41.83 -4.92 -11.19
CA PRO A 111 42.05 -6.36 -10.97
C PRO A 111 40.99 -7.06 -10.10
N ASP A 112 40.29 -6.28 -9.27
CA ASP A 112 39.21 -6.77 -8.39
C ASP A 112 37.83 -6.77 -9.07
N GLY A 113 37.77 -6.47 -10.37
CA GLY A 113 36.55 -6.49 -11.17
C GLY A 113 35.72 -5.21 -11.11
N ARG A 114 36.19 -4.15 -10.45
CA ARG A 114 35.60 -2.81 -10.52
C ARG A 114 36.01 -2.08 -11.80
N THR A 115 35.27 -1.04 -12.16
CA THR A 115 35.59 -0.17 -13.31
C THR A 115 35.60 1.30 -12.88
N VAL A 116 36.60 2.06 -13.34
CA VAL A 116 36.66 3.52 -13.18
C VAL A 116 36.26 4.18 -14.48
N MET A 117 35.31 5.09 -14.43
CA MET A 117 34.80 5.85 -15.59
C MET A 117 35.04 7.34 -15.39
N PHE A 118 35.35 8.04 -16.47
CA PHE A 118 35.58 9.49 -16.50
C PHE A 118 34.52 10.15 -17.36
N GLN A 119 33.74 11.07 -16.81
CA GLN A 119 32.70 11.81 -17.51
C GLN A 119 33.00 13.30 -17.47
N GLU A 120 32.57 14.01 -18.52
CA GLU A 120 32.54 15.47 -18.49
C GLU A 120 31.56 15.99 -17.45
N VAL A 121 31.82 17.20 -16.96
CA VAL A 121 30.82 17.93 -16.18
C VAL A 121 29.74 18.43 -17.12
N ALA A 122 28.50 17.99 -16.91
CA ALA A 122 27.35 18.47 -17.67
C ALA A 122 27.29 19.99 -17.66
N GLY A 123 27.13 20.60 -18.84
CA GLY A 123 27.03 22.06 -18.99
C GLY A 123 28.23 22.86 -18.50
N ASP A 124 29.41 22.22 -18.38
CA ASP A 124 30.69 22.82 -17.96
C ASP A 124 30.68 23.49 -16.57
N SER A 125 29.63 23.27 -15.76
CA SER A 125 29.48 23.87 -14.44
C SER A 125 28.81 22.93 -13.45
N LEU A 126 29.42 22.76 -12.27
CA LEU A 126 28.79 22.08 -11.13
C LEU A 126 27.94 23.02 -10.26
N THR A 127 28.01 24.33 -10.51
CA THR A 127 27.31 25.34 -9.70
C THR A 127 26.04 25.83 -10.38
N ASP A 128 26.02 25.83 -11.71
CA ASP A 128 24.95 26.43 -12.51
C ASP A 128 24.12 25.38 -13.24
N VAL A 129 24.31 24.10 -12.93
CA VAL A 129 23.57 22.98 -13.51
C VAL A 129 22.83 22.23 -12.41
N PHE A 130 21.54 21.99 -12.65
CA PHE A 130 20.63 21.44 -11.66
C PHE A 130 19.91 20.21 -12.21
N PRO A 131 19.70 19.18 -11.39
CA PRO A 131 18.75 18.13 -11.73
C PRO A 131 17.36 18.72 -11.93
N ALA A 132 16.63 18.26 -12.95
CA ALA A 132 15.28 18.73 -13.24
C ALA A 132 14.33 18.50 -12.05
N GLY A 133 14.59 17.46 -11.24
CA GLY A 133 13.86 17.16 -10.01
C GLY A 133 13.97 18.25 -8.94
N ALA A 134 15.06 19.04 -8.96
CA ALA A 134 15.29 20.16 -8.05
C ALA A 134 14.70 21.49 -8.54
N LEU A 135 14.20 21.56 -9.78
CA LEU A 135 13.61 22.78 -10.33
C LEU A 135 12.19 23.01 -9.77
N PRO A 136 11.78 24.27 -9.54
CA PRO A 136 10.39 24.62 -9.29
C PRO A 136 9.47 24.14 -10.43
N HIS A 137 8.21 23.87 -10.13
CA HIS A 137 7.24 23.29 -11.07
C HIS A 137 7.16 24.05 -12.41
N GLU A 138 7.04 25.38 -12.36
CA GLU A 138 6.93 26.25 -13.55
C GLU A 138 8.16 26.17 -14.47
N GLU A 139 9.35 26.04 -13.89
CA GLU A 139 10.60 25.93 -14.65
C GLU A 139 10.87 24.49 -15.13
N ARG A 140 10.33 23.49 -14.41
CA ARG A 140 10.49 22.06 -14.73
C ARG A 140 9.67 21.66 -15.96
N LYS A 141 8.49 22.25 -16.16
CA LYS A 141 7.59 21.94 -17.27
C LYS A 141 8.25 22.05 -18.66
N PRO A 142 8.86 23.20 -19.05
CA PRO A 142 9.48 23.31 -20.36
C PRO A 142 10.69 22.38 -20.54
N VAL A 143 11.38 21.99 -19.44
CA VAL A 143 12.45 20.99 -19.48
C VAL A 143 11.91 19.62 -19.84
N ILE A 144 10.85 19.18 -19.14
CA ILE A 144 10.21 17.89 -19.41
C ILE A 144 9.70 17.83 -20.85
N GLU A 145 9.08 18.90 -21.35
CA GLU A 145 8.66 18.98 -22.75
C GLU A 145 9.84 18.83 -23.72
N ALA A 146 10.95 19.56 -23.48
CA ALA A 146 12.15 19.48 -24.30
C ALA A 146 12.75 18.08 -24.30
N VAL A 147 12.84 17.42 -23.14
CA VAL A 147 13.34 16.05 -23.00
C VAL A 147 12.47 15.08 -23.77
N VAL A 148 11.15 15.07 -23.55
CA VAL A 148 10.24 14.13 -24.24
C VAL A 148 10.31 14.30 -25.76
N ARG A 149 10.33 15.55 -26.25
CA ARG A 149 10.49 15.84 -27.68
C ARG A 149 11.84 15.35 -28.19
N GLY A 150 12.93 15.65 -27.47
CA GLY A 150 14.28 15.23 -27.84
C GLY A 150 14.42 13.71 -27.91
N LEU A 151 13.89 12.95 -26.95
CA LEU A 151 13.94 11.48 -26.95
C LEU A 151 13.21 10.88 -28.16
N LEU A 152 11.98 11.33 -28.40
CA LEU A 152 11.10 10.69 -29.39
C LEU A 152 11.30 11.20 -30.81
N SER A 153 11.68 12.48 -30.98
CA SER A 153 11.80 13.13 -32.29
C SER A 153 13.23 13.28 -32.77
N ASP A 154 14.18 13.56 -31.87
CA ASP A 154 15.56 13.87 -32.25
C ASP A 154 16.48 12.65 -32.07
N TRP A 155 16.47 12.02 -30.89
CA TRP A 155 17.33 10.86 -30.60
C TRP A 155 16.96 9.65 -31.45
N ASN A 156 15.66 9.40 -31.59
CA ASN A 156 15.12 8.27 -32.35
C ASN A 156 14.78 8.61 -33.81
N LYS A 157 15.16 9.80 -34.30
CA LYS A 157 14.77 10.29 -35.63
C LYS A 157 15.08 9.33 -36.76
N ASP A 158 16.33 8.85 -36.81
CA ASP A 158 16.79 8.00 -37.91
C ASP A 158 16.31 6.56 -37.73
N VAL A 159 16.27 6.06 -36.48
CA VAL A 159 15.72 4.75 -36.17
C VAL A 159 14.25 4.65 -36.60
N LEU A 160 13.45 5.68 -36.36
CA LEU A 160 12.03 5.70 -36.71
C LEU A 160 11.76 5.81 -38.21
N LYS A 161 12.70 6.30 -39.02
CA LYS A 161 12.55 6.30 -40.49
C LYS A 161 12.57 4.88 -41.07
N ASP A 162 13.42 4.03 -40.49
CA ASP A 162 13.64 2.66 -40.94
C ASP A 162 12.95 1.63 -40.01
N ALA A 163 12.15 2.09 -39.04
CA ALA A 163 11.54 1.23 -38.05
C ALA A 163 10.54 0.25 -38.69
N GLY A 164 10.86 -1.04 -38.61
CA GLY A 164 9.90 -2.11 -38.83
C GLY A 164 8.92 -2.18 -37.66
N LEU A 165 7.65 -2.42 -37.96
CA LEU A 165 6.64 -2.73 -36.95
C LEU A 165 6.92 -4.11 -36.35
N GLU A 166 7.45 -4.17 -35.13
CA GLU A 166 7.60 -5.43 -34.40
C GLU A 166 6.26 -5.81 -33.76
N GLN A 167 5.91 -7.09 -33.79
CA GLN A 167 4.77 -7.65 -33.09
C GLN A 167 5.25 -8.48 -31.91
N THR A 168 4.64 -8.29 -30.74
CA THR A 168 4.93 -9.07 -29.53
C THR A 168 3.66 -9.24 -28.72
N THR A 169 3.59 -10.27 -27.87
CA THR A 169 2.49 -10.39 -26.92
C THR A 169 2.68 -9.45 -25.72
N VAL A 170 1.61 -9.17 -24.98
CA VAL A 170 1.68 -8.39 -23.74
C VAL A 170 2.63 -9.05 -22.74
N SER A 171 2.54 -10.36 -22.55
CA SER A 171 3.40 -11.08 -21.60
C SER A 171 4.88 -11.11 -22.04
N GLU A 172 5.16 -11.19 -23.34
CA GLU A 172 6.53 -11.11 -23.87
C GLU A 172 7.15 -9.73 -23.66
N PHE A 173 6.40 -8.66 -23.97
CA PHE A 173 6.80 -7.29 -23.71
C PHE A 173 7.13 -7.08 -22.23
N LEU A 174 6.19 -7.44 -21.34
CA LEU A 174 6.35 -7.24 -19.90
C LEU A 174 7.54 -8.04 -19.34
N ARG A 175 7.74 -9.29 -19.77
CA ARG A 175 8.88 -10.10 -19.33
C ARG A 175 10.22 -9.55 -19.82
N ARG A 176 10.26 -8.95 -21.02
CA ARG A 176 11.45 -8.27 -21.53
C ARG A 176 11.78 -7.05 -20.68
N GLU A 177 10.78 -6.22 -20.38
CA GLU A 177 10.94 -4.99 -19.60
C GLU A 177 11.21 -5.23 -18.10
N LEU A 178 10.75 -6.35 -17.53
CA LEU A 178 10.84 -6.66 -16.09
C LEU A 178 11.85 -7.76 -15.75
N ASN A 179 12.62 -8.22 -16.73
CA ASN A 179 13.42 -9.45 -16.69
C ASN A 179 14.20 -9.69 -15.38
N ASP A 180 14.91 -8.67 -14.91
CA ASP A 180 15.75 -8.67 -13.70
C ASP A 180 14.95 -8.76 -12.40
N VAL A 181 13.79 -8.10 -12.33
CA VAL A 181 12.96 -8.04 -11.12
C VAL A 181 11.90 -9.14 -11.03
N TRP A 182 11.59 -9.80 -12.16
CA TRP A 182 10.58 -10.86 -12.25
C TRP A 182 11.13 -12.27 -11.97
N ARG A 183 12.34 -12.61 -12.42
CA ARG A 183 12.83 -14.01 -12.37
C ARG A 183 13.19 -14.48 -10.95
N ARG A 184 12.92 -15.77 -10.66
CA ARG A 184 13.40 -16.55 -9.48
C ARG A 184 13.08 -15.95 -8.09
N GLY A 185 11.82 -15.55 -7.83
CA GLY A 185 11.47 -14.95 -6.54
C GLY A 185 12.00 -13.52 -6.39
N GLY A 186 12.18 -12.81 -7.51
CA GLY A 186 12.62 -11.42 -7.55
C GLY A 186 11.70 -10.48 -6.77
N SER A 187 12.18 -9.26 -6.54
CA SER A 187 11.50 -8.24 -5.73
C SER A 187 10.05 -7.97 -6.17
N LEU A 188 9.75 -8.10 -7.46
CA LEU A 188 8.39 -7.95 -7.97
C LEU A 188 7.46 -9.08 -7.49
N GLN A 189 7.92 -10.34 -7.55
CA GLN A 189 7.14 -11.48 -7.05
C GLN A 189 6.95 -11.38 -5.53
N ALA A 190 8.00 -11.00 -4.81
CA ALA A 190 7.92 -10.80 -3.36
C ALA A 190 6.84 -9.77 -3.00
N PHE A 191 6.76 -8.65 -3.72
CA PHE A 191 5.71 -7.66 -3.45
C PHE A 191 4.31 -8.13 -3.87
N GLY A 192 4.17 -8.80 -5.01
CA GLY A 192 2.87 -9.36 -5.41
C GLY A 192 2.34 -10.42 -4.42
N GLN A 193 3.24 -11.15 -3.76
CA GLN A 193 2.89 -12.05 -2.65
C GLN A 193 2.47 -11.29 -1.40
N GLU A 194 3.16 -10.19 -1.06
CA GLU A 194 2.76 -9.30 0.06
C GLU A 194 1.35 -8.75 -0.12
N LEU A 195 1.03 -8.30 -1.33
CA LEU A 195 -0.30 -7.85 -1.73
C LEU A 195 -1.33 -9.00 -1.82
N ARG A 196 -0.92 -10.26 -1.68
CA ARG A 196 -1.76 -11.47 -1.87
C ARG A 196 -2.44 -11.54 -3.23
N VAL A 197 -1.78 -11.01 -4.26
CA VAL A 197 -2.25 -11.05 -5.66
C VAL A 197 -1.53 -12.11 -6.49
N LEU A 198 -0.59 -12.85 -5.89
CA LEU A 198 0.15 -13.94 -6.55
C LEU A 198 -0.12 -15.35 -5.99
N ASP A 199 -0.66 -15.50 -4.77
CA ASP A 199 -0.96 -16.83 -4.21
C ASP A 199 -2.14 -16.81 -3.19
N PRO A 200 -3.34 -17.32 -3.56
CA PRO A 200 -3.72 -17.67 -4.92
C PRO A 200 -3.75 -16.40 -5.79
N ALA A 201 -3.30 -16.46 -7.05
CA ALA A 201 -3.35 -15.32 -7.96
C ALA A 201 -4.74 -15.21 -8.59
N PRO A 202 -5.67 -14.34 -8.12
CA PRO A 202 -6.93 -14.18 -8.82
C PRO A 202 -6.65 -13.55 -10.20
N PRO A 203 -7.30 -14.01 -11.28
CA PRO A 203 -7.15 -13.38 -12.59
C PRO A 203 -7.65 -11.93 -12.63
N TRP A 204 -8.51 -11.56 -11.68
CA TRP A 204 -9.14 -10.25 -11.61
C TRP A 204 -8.96 -9.64 -10.22
N LEU A 205 -8.56 -8.38 -10.19
CA LEU A 205 -8.41 -7.54 -9.01
C LEU A 205 -9.54 -6.50 -8.97
N TYR A 206 -9.86 -6.01 -7.78
CA TYR A 206 -10.84 -4.95 -7.58
C TYR A 206 -10.10 -3.71 -7.07
N SER A 207 -10.25 -2.56 -7.74
CA SER A 207 -9.67 -1.29 -7.31
C SER A 207 -10.58 -0.17 -7.75
N ASP A 208 -10.85 0.78 -6.85
CA ASP A 208 -11.56 2.02 -7.14
C ASP A 208 -12.88 1.80 -7.92
N GLY A 209 -13.67 0.82 -7.46
CA GLY A 209 -14.96 0.46 -8.07
C GLY A 209 -14.87 -0.28 -9.41
N MET A 210 -13.68 -0.75 -9.80
CA MET A 210 -13.45 -1.43 -11.07
C MET A 210 -12.86 -2.82 -10.87
N ARG A 211 -13.28 -3.75 -11.73
CA ARG A 211 -12.65 -5.06 -11.89
C ARG A 211 -11.59 -4.98 -12.98
N LEU A 212 -10.34 -5.26 -12.62
CA LEU A 212 -9.15 -5.06 -13.44
C LEU A 212 -8.38 -6.38 -13.61
N PRO A 213 -7.65 -6.59 -14.71
CA PRO A 213 -6.81 -7.77 -14.83
C PRO A 213 -5.69 -7.72 -13.79
N ASN A 214 -5.31 -8.89 -13.28
CA ASN A 214 -4.16 -8.98 -12.40
C ASN A 214 -2.86 -8.74 -13.20
N PRO A 215 -2.13 -7.64 -12.95
CA PRO A 215 -1.00 -7.26 -13.77
C PRO A 215 0.16 -8.26 -13.63
N TYR A 216 0.26 -8.98 -12.52
CA TYR A 216 1.31 -9.99 -12.31
C TYR A 216 1.07 -11.24 -13.16
N LEU A 217 -0.19 -11.66 -13.32
CA LEU A 217 -0.55 -12.76 -14.22
C LEU A 217 -0.40 -12.39 -15.70
N LEU A 218 -0.55 -11.11 -16.05
CA LEU A 218 -0.23 -10.63 -17.39
C LEU A 218 1.27 -10.71 -17.70
N VAL A 219 2.16 -10.50 -16.70
CA VAL A 219 3.61 -10.74 -16.86
C VAL A 219 3.88 -12.24 -17.08
N GLU A 220 3.24 -13.11 -16.32
CA GLU A 220 3.40 -14.56 -16.47
C GLU A 220 2.95 -15.06 -17.85
N GLY A 221 1.80 -14.56 -18.33
CA GLY A 221 1.18 -14.98 -19.58
C GLY A 221 0.50 -16.36 -19.46
N GLY A 222 -0.26 -16.74 -20.50
CA GLY A 222 -0.84 -18.08 -20.61
C GLY A 222 -1.98 -18.43 -19.63
N HIS A 223 -2.38 -17.52 -18.74
CA HIS A 223 -3.49 -17.74 -17.82
C HIS A 223 -4.85 -17.77 -18.57
N SER A 224 -5.62 -18.85 -18.44
CA SER A 224 -6.83 -19.08 -19.25
C SER A 224 -7.91 -18.00 -19.16
N ALA A 225 -8.00 -17.29 -18.03
CA ALA A 225 -8.96 -16.21 -17.80
C ALA A 225 -8.50 -14.82 -18.29
N LEU A 226 -7.24 -14.66 -18.71
CA LEU A 226 -6.69 -13.38 -19.18
C LEU A 226 -6.13 -13.56 -20.59
N THR A 227 -6.61 -12.76 -21.54
CA THR A 227 -6.09 -12.79 -22.91
C THR A 227 -4.69 -12.18 -22.97
N ASP A 228 -3.82 -12.73 -23.80
CA ASP A 228 -2.49 -12.19 -24.08
C ASP A 228 -2.42 -11.70 -25.55
N PRO A 229 -2.96 -10.50 -25.85
CA PRO A 229 -3.06 -10.02 -27.22
C PRO A 229 -1.68 -9.70 -27.82
N VAL A 230 -1.56 -9.89 -29.14
CA VAL A 230 -0.40 -9.41 -29.91
C VAL A 230 -0.59 -7.93 -30.19
N ILE A 231 0.43 -7.14 -29.88
CA ILE A 231 0.44 -5.70 -30.11
C ILE A 231 1.64 -5.31 -30.98
N THR A 232 1.47 -4.22 -31.72
CA THR A 232 2.55 -3.61 -32.52
C THR A 232 3.31 -2.62 -31.67
N ILE A 233 4.64 -2.72 -31.67
CA ILE A 233 5.55 -1.86 -30.92
C ILE A 233 6.60 -1.23 -31.83
N LEU A 234 7.15 -0.11 -31.35
CA LEU A 234 8.28 0.60 -31.92
C LEU A 234 9.49 0.43 -30.99
N ARG A 235 10.66 0.16 -31.56
CA ARG A 235 11.90 0.03 -30.81
C ARG A 235 12.94 1.01 -31.31
N GLY A 236 13.82 1.42 -30.42
CA GLY A 236 14.94 2.27 -30.77
C GLY A 236 15.87 2.55 -29.61
N LEU A 237 16.47 3.72 -29.60
CA LEU A 237 17.39 4.15 -28.56
C LEU A 237 16.61 4.50 -27.29
N GLY A 238 17.04 3.95 -26.17
CA GLY A 238 16.49 4.29 -24.85
C GLY A 238 17.57 4.43 -23.80
N HIS A 239 17.39 5.41 -22.93
CA HIS A 239 18.21 5.69 -21.75
C HIS A 239 18.15 4.55 -20.73
N GLY A 240 16.96 3.99 -20.51
CA GLY A 240 16.70 2.84 -19.63
C GLY A 240 16.33 3.25 -18.20
N ASP A 241 17.00 4.25 -17.63
CA ASP A 241 16.73 4.77 -16.26
C ASP A 241 16.45 6.28 -16.24
N LEU A 242 15.56 6.74 -17.12
CA LEU A 242 15.29 8.18 -17.25
C LEU A 242 14.32 8.68 -16.16
N HIS A 243 14.88 9.20 -15.07
CA HIS A 243 14.15 9.97 -14.05
C HIS A 243 14.61 11.42 -14.01
N LEU A 244 13.85 12.29 -13.34
CA LEU A 244 14.13 13.74 -13.29
C LEU A 244 15.54 14.09 -12.77
N ASP A 245 16.12 13.27 -11.89
CA ASP A 245 17.47 13.52 -11.38
C ASP A 245 18.59 13.14 -12.38
N ASN A 246 18.28 12.36 -13.42
CA ASN A 246 19.19 12.05 -14.53
C ASN A 246 19.07 13.04 -15.69
N VAL A 247 18.24 14.08 -15.53
CA VAL A 247 18.13 15.21 -16.45
C VAL A 247 18.77 16.42 -15.79
N LEU A 248 19.96 16.80 -16.24
CA LEU A 248 20.66 17.98 -15.77
C LEU A 248 20.38 19.17 -16.70
N VAL A 249 20.12 20.34 -16.13
CA VAL A 249 19.76 21.54 -16.90
C VAL A 249 20.57 22.74 -16.43
N PRO A 250 21.24 23.46 -17.35
CA PRO A 250 21.96 24.67 -16.99
C PRO A 250 21.01 25.84 -16.71
N ARG A 251 21.48 26.74 -15.86
CA ARG A 251 20.95 28.08 -15.64
C ARG A 251 21.95 29.11 -16.15
N GLU A 252 21.52 29.91 -17.11
CA GLU A 252 22.27 31.07 -17.57
C GLU A 252 21.57 32.31 -17.06
N GLU A 253 22.30 33.21 -16.38
CA GLU A 253 21.73 34.42 -15.78
C GLU A 253 20.49 34.15 -14.90
N LYS A 254 20.52 33.02 -14.18
CA LYS A 254 19.44 32.46 -13.32
C LYS A 254 18.22 31.92 -14.06
N LEU A 255 18.19 31.98 -15.39
CA LEU A 255 17.14 31.41 -16.22
C LEU A 255 17.49 29.98 -16.60
N VAL A 256 16.57 29.06 -16.35
CA VAL A 256 16.67 27.68 -16.82
C VAL A 256 16.71 27.68 -18.34
N GLN A 257 17.61 26.87 -18.92
CA GLN A 257 17.76 26.69 -20.37
C GLN A 257 17.24 25.31 -20.77
N PRO A 258 15.93 25.17 -21.09
CA PRO A 258 15.31 23.85 -21.21
C PRO A 258 15.86 23.01 -22.36
N GLN A 259 16.32 23.66 -23.43
CA GLN A 259 16.88 22.99 -24.61
C GLN A 259 18.35 22.57 -24.44
N ALA A 260 19.01 23.03 -23.38
CA ALA A 260 20.41 22.71 -23.11
C ALA A 260 20.55 21.57 -22.08
N TYR A 261 19.50 20.77 -21.87
CA TYR A 261 19.54 19.66 -20.94
C TYR A 261 20.61 18.63 -21.34
N ARG A 262 21.15 17.94 -20.33
CA ARG A 262 22.10 16.83 -20.44
C ARG A 262 21.56 15.62 -19.68
N LEU A 263 21.63 14.45 -20.31
CA LEU A 263 21.29 13.17 -19.71
C LEU A 263 22.56 12.51 -19.16
N ILE A 264 22.42 11.89 -18.00
CA ILE A 264 23.50 11.20 -17.28
C ILE A 264 23.01 9.82 -16.83
N ASP A 265 23.96 8.97 -16.43
CA ASP A 265 23.68 7.60 -15.95
C ASP A 265 23.03 6.68 -17.00
N LEU A 266 23.81 6.38 -18.05
CA LEU A 266 23.40 5.53 -19.18
C LEU A 266 23.64 4.04 -18.91
N CYS A 267 23.66 3.61 -17.65
CA CYS A 267 24.01 2.23 -17.27
C CYS A 267 23.05 1.17 -17.83
N THR A 268 21.82 1.56 -18.15
CA THR A 268 20.78 0.69 -18.72
C THR A 268 20.41 1.07 -20.16
N PHE A 269 21.27 1.84 -20.82
CA PHE A 269 21.07 2.23 -22.21
C PHE A 269 20.89 1.01 -23.11
N SER A 270 20.02 1.13 -24.12
CA SER A 270 19.84 0.10 -25.13
C SER A 270 19.56 0.71 -26.49
N VAL A 271 20.24 0.20 -27.51
CA VAL A 271 19.98 0.53 -28.92
C VAL A 271 18.67 -0.03 -29.47
N SER A 272 17.97 -0.85 -28.68
CA SER A 272 16.72 -1.51 -29.07
C SER A 272 15.75 -1.57 -27.89
N ALA A 273 15.64 -0.48 -27.14
CA ALA A 273 14.64 -0.30 -26.10
C ALA A 273 13.23 -0.17 -26.69
N ASP A 274 12.22 -0.53 -25.90
CA ASP A 274 10.84 -0.17 -26.17
C ASP A 274 10.65 1.34 -25.99
N LEU A 275 10.22 2.04 -27.05
CA LEU A 275 10.25 3.50 -27.13
C LEU A 275 9.43 4.23 -26.04
N GLY A 276 8.40 3.57 -25.50
CA GLY A 276 7.60 4.11 -24.39
C GLY A 276 8.30 4.07 -23.01
N ARG A 277 9.38 3.29 -22.85
CA ARG A 277 10.04 3.01 -21.57
C ARG A 277 10.46 4.28 -20.85
N ASP A 278 11.29 5.10 -21.48
CA ASP A 278 11.85 6.29 -20.84
C ASP A 278 10.78 7.35 -20.53
N VAL A 279 9.79 7.49 -21.41
CA VAL A 279 8.66 8.42 -21.20
C VAL A 279 7.81 8.00 -20.01
N ALA A 280 7.56 6.69 -19.87
CA ALA A 280 6.84 6.14 -18.71
C ALA A 280 7.66 6.32 -17.42
N THR A 281 8.97 6.03 -17.43
CA THR A 281 9.86 6.23 -16.27
C THR A 281 9.94 7.70 -15.87
N LEU A 282 10.06 8.62 -16.83
CA LEU A 282 10.06 10.05 -16.57
C LEU A 282 8.74 10.51 -15.95
N LEU A 283 7.61 10.03 -16.48
CA LEU A 283 6.29 10.35 -15.94
C LEU A 283 6.12 9.85 -14.51
N LEU A 284 6.42 8.57 -14.26
CA LEU A 284 6.20 7.98 -12.93
C LEU A 284 7.16 8.53 -11.90
N SER A 285 8.43 8.79 -12.26
CA SER A 285 9.38 9.45 -11.35
C SER A 285 8.96 10.88 -11.00
N ALA A 286 8.44 11.65 -11.96
CA ALA A 286 7.91 12.98 -11.72
C ALA A 286 6.69 12.98 -10.79
N LEU A 287 5.93 11.87 -10.76
CA LEU A 287 4.75 11.71 -9.92
C LEU A 287 5.04 11.15 -8.52
N VAL A 288 6.22 10.57 -8.27
CA VAL A 288 6.59 10.03 -6.94
C VAL A 288 6.28 11.01 -5.80
N PRO A 289 6.68 12.30 -5.85
CA PRO A 289 6.39 13.24 -4.76
C PRO A 289 4.90 13.48 -4.47
N HIS A 290 4.01 13.15 -5.42
CA HIS A 290 2.56 13.35 -5.30
C HIS A 290 1.80 12.08 -4.88
N VAL A 291 2.46 10.92 -4.85
CA VAL A 291 1.82 9.62 -4.54
C VAL A 291 2.54 8.88 -3.42
N ASP A 292 3.82 9.20 -3.18
CA ASP A 292 4.65 8.61 -2.14
C ASP A 292 4.49 9.38 -0.82
N HIS A 293 3.44 9.02 -0.11
CA HIS A 293 3.12 9.54 1.22
C HIS A 293 3.07 8.40 2.23
N GLN A 294 3.12 8.73 3.52
CA GLN A 294 2.92 7.71 4.58
C GLN A 294 1.51 7.12 4.57
N GLN A 295 0.53 7.86 4.03
CA GLN A 295 -0.86 7.43 3.88
C GLN A 295 -1.24 7.46 2.41
N GLU A 296 -2.14 6.57 1.97
CA GLU A 296 -2.66 6.62 0.60
C GLU A 296 -3.37 7.95 0.32
N LEU A 297 -3.33 8.38 -0.94
CA LEU A 297 -4.17 9.46 -1.43
C LEU A 297 -5.66 9.16 -1.18
N PRO A 298 -6.50 10.19 -0.92
CA PRO A 298 -7.94 10.03 -0.83
C PRO A 298 -8.48 9.26 -2.05
N PRO A 299 -9.44 8.33 -1.89
CA PRO A 299 -9.90 7.45 -2.97
C PRO A 299 -10.28 8.19 -4.26
N ASP A 300 -10.96 9.32 -4.15
CA ASP A 300 -11.37 10.13 -5.32
C ASP A 300 -10.17 10.73 -6.06
N GLN A 301 -9.17 11.25 -5.34
CA GLN A 301 -7.97 11.83 -5.95
C GLN A 301 -7.08 10.74 -6.54
N ARG A 302 -6.94 9.61 -5.84
CA ARG A 302 -6.22 8.43 -6.30
C ARG A 302 -6.80 7.90 -7.60
N HIS A 303 -8.11 7.64 -7.62
CA HIS A 303 -8.82 7.16 -8.80
C HIS A 303 -8.69 8.15 -9.96
N ALA A 304 -8.92 9.44 -9.69
CA ALA A 304 -8.82 10.49 -10.71
C ALA A 304 -7.42 10.58 -11.32
N LEU A 305 -6.35 10.50 -10.52
CA LEU A 305 -4.98 10.55 -11.02
C LEU A 305 -4.65 9.32 -11.87
N ILE A 306 -4.96 8.12 -11.39
CA ILE A 306 -4.72 6.89 -12.15
C ILE A 306 -5.48 6.93 -13.49
N ARG A 307 -6.76 7.30 -13.48
CA ARG A 307 -7.54 7.41 -14.72
C ARG A 307 -6.99 8.48 -15.64
N PHE A 308 -6.59 9.65 -15.13
CA PHE A 308 -6.02 10.71 -15.96
C PHE A 308 -4.70 10.32 -16.61
N ILE A 309 -3.90 9.45 -15.98
CA ILE A 309 -2.66 8.92 -16.56
C ILE A 309 -2.96 7.89 -17.67
N VAL A 310 -3.86 6.94 -17.39
CA VAL A 310 -4.18 5.81 -18.28
C VAL A 310 -5.02 6.24 -19.48
N ASP A 311 -6.02 7.09 -19.24
CA ASP A 311 -6.94 7.58 -20.26
C ASP A 311 -7.30 9.05 -19.97
N PRO A 312 -6.45 10.00 -20.41
CA PRO A 312 -6.58 11.40 -20.03
C PRO A 312 -7.92 12.02 -20.46
N ASP A 313 -8.78 12.29 -19.50
CA ASP A 313 -10.06 13.00 -19.66
C ASP A 313 -10.15 14.25 -18.77
N ALA A 314 -10.83 15.30 -19.26
CA ALA A 314 -10.95 16.58 -18.56
C ALA A 314 -11.67 16.48 -17.20
N ALA A 315 -12.62 15.55 -17.05
CA ALA A 315 -13.35 15.35 -15.80
C ALA A 315 -12.45 14.79 -14.69
N HIS A 316 -11.48 13.94 -15.04
CA HIS A 316 -10.48 13.44 -14.09
C HIS A 316 -9.47 14.52 -13.72
N ARG A 317 -9.06 15.35 -14.69
CA ARG A 317 -8.14 16.47 -14.46
C ARG A 317 -8.63 17.45 -13.38
N ALA A 318 -9.93 17.70 -13.32
CA ALA A 318 -10.52 18.63 -12.36
C ALA A 318 -10.46 18.15 -10.89
N ARG A 319 -10.14 16.88 -10.65
CA ARG A 319 -10.15 16.24 -9.32
C ARG A 319 -8.75 15.90 -8.78
N ILE A 320 -7.70 16.29 -9.49
CA ILE A 320 -6.31 16.04 -9.13
C ILE A 320 -5.59 17.34 -8.79
N VAL A 321 -4.50 17.24 -8.02
CA VAL A 321 -3.66 18.40 -7.71
C VAL A 321 -3.15 19.01 -9.03
N PRO A 322 -3.28 20.34 -9.22
CA PRO A 322 -2.94 20.99 -10.49
C PRO A 322 -1.53 20.69 -10.99
N GLU A 323 -0.56 20.64 -10.09
CA GLU A 323 0.84 20.35 -10.43
C GLU A 323 1.00 18.97 -11.07
N ALA A 324 0.42 17.93 -10.47
CA ALA A 324 0.43 16.57 -11.00
C ALA A 324 -0.33 16.47 -12.34
N ALA A 325 -1.46 17.17 -12.45
CA ALA A 325 -2.24 17.27 -13.68
C ALA A 325 -1.41 17.85 -14.83
N ASP A 326 -0.66 18.91 -14.55
CA ASP A 326 0.15 19.60 -15.53
C ASP A 326 1.36 18.78 -15.96
N LEU A 327 1.99 18.02 -15.04
CA LEU A 327 3.05 17.07 -15.38
C LEU A 327 2.56 15.98 -16.35
N VAL A 328 1.45 15.33 -16.01
CA VAL A 328 0.82 14.31 -16.86
C VAL A 328 0.47 14.89 -18.24
N ALA A 329 -0.20 16.04 -18.27
CA ALA A 329 -0.60 16.69 -19.50
C ALA A 329 0.59 17.08 -20.37
N THR A 330 1.66 17.63 -19.78
CA THR A 330 2.86 18.05 -20.51
C THR A 330 3.55 16.87 -21.18
N ILE A 331 3.79 15.79 -20.44
CA ILE A 331 4.46 14.59 -20.98
C ILE A 331 3.60 13.94 -22.06
N ARG A 332 2.30 13.73 -21.79
CA ARG A 332 1.38 13.08 -22.74
C ARG A 332 1.22 13.90 -24.02
N LEU A 333 1.11 15.23 -23.92
CA LEU A 333 0.98 16.10 -25.08
C LEU A 333 2.27 16.10 -25.92
N ALA A 334 3.43 16.31 -25.29
CA ALA A 334 4.72 16.29 -25.99
C ALA A 334 4.96 14.96 -26.70
N ALA A 335 4.65 13.83 -26.04
CA ALA A 335 4.77 12.51 -26.63
C ALA A 335 3.81 12.30 -27.81
N ARG A 336 2.54 12.71 -27.66
CA ARG A 336 1.55 12.60 -28.73
C ARG A 336 1.90 13.44 -29.95
N GLU A 337 2.47 14.63 -29.75
CA GLU A 337 2.93 15.49 -30.83
C GLU A 337 4.13 14.88 -31.57
N ALA A 338 5.12 14.39 -30.82
CA ALA A 338 6.29 13.69 -31.38
C ALA A 338 5.88 12.43 -32.17
N MET A 339 4.88 11.69 -31.67
CA MET A 339 4.45 10.41 -32.22
C MET A 339 3.19 10.52 -33.11
N ARG A 340 2.91 11.71 -33.67
CA ARG A 340 1.69 11.96 -34.48
C ARG A 340 1.51 10.99 -35.65
N GLY A 341 2.60 10.52 -36.27
CA GLY A 341 2.57 9.53 -37.36
C GLY A 341 2.31 8.08 -36.90
N TRP A 342 2.34 7.83 -35.60
CA TRP A 342 2.31 6.51 -34.98
C TRP A 342 1.23 6.37 -33.90
N GLY A 343 0.18 7.19 -33.95
CA GLY A 343 -0.79 7.35 -32.86
C GLY A 343 -1.30 6.04 -32.23
N ASP A 344 -1.90 5.15 -33.02
CA ASP A 344 -2.51 3.91 -32.48
C ASP A 344 -1.47 2.92 -31.90
N PRO A 345 -0.36 2.59 -32.60
CA PRO A 345 0.72 1.79 -32.01
C PRO A 345 1.33 2.43 -30.76
N TRP A 346 1.58 3.74 -30.81
CA TRP A 346 2.19 4.48 -29.71
C TRP A 346 1.34 4.46 -28.45
N GLU A 347 0.04 4.73 -28.55
CA GLU A 347 -0.83 4.77 -27.36
C GLU A 347 -0.91 3.40 -26.67
N ARG A 348 -0.98 2.30 -27.43
CA ARG A 348 -0.97 0.95 -26.86
C ARG A 348 0.39 0.62 -26.23
N GLN A 349 1.49 0.94 -26.92
CA GLN A 349 2.82 0.71 -26.41
C GLN A 349 3.09 1.53 -25.15
N PHE A 350 2.69 2.80 -25.11
CA PHE A 350 2.86 3.67 -23.95
C PHE A 350 2.13 3.10 -22.73
N LEU A 351 0.92 2.55 -22.89
CA LEU A 351 0.20 1.88 -21.81
C LEU A 351 0.93 0.62 -21.29
N LEU A 352 1.57 -0.14 -22.17
CA LEU A 352 2.40 -1.27 -21.74
C LEU A 352 3.68 -0.84 -21.04
N SER A 353 4.36 0.19 -21.56
CA SER A 353 5.52 0.78 -20.87
C SER A 353 5.10 1.34 -19.51
N LEU A 354 3.95 2.01 -19.42
CA LEU A 354 3.38 2.49 -18.16
C LEU A 354 3.13 1.35 -17.19
N MET A 355 2.55 0.24 -17.65
CA MET A 355 2.32 -0.94 -16.84
C MET A 355 3.64 -1.57 -16.35
N ALA A 356 4.62 -1.75 -17.24
CA ALA A 356 5.93 -2.30 -16.90
C ALA A 356 6.66 -1.40 -15.89
N THR A 357 6.73 -0.10 -16.14
CA THR A 357 7.37 0.86 -15.24
C THR A 357 6.65 0.93 -13.90
N ALA A 358 5.32 0.93 -13.88
CA ALA A 358 4.56 0.91 -12.63
C ALA A 358 4.87 -0.34 -11.79
N LEU A 359 4.92 -1.53 -12.42
CA LEU A 359 5.36 -2.75 -11.75
C LEU A 359 6.80 -2.65 -11.23
N ARG A 360 7.72 -2.10 -12.02
CA ARG A 360 9.12 -1.87 -11.59
C ARG A 360 9.19 -0.95 -10.37
N PHE A 361 8.40 0.11 -10.32
CA PHE A 361 8.37 1.05 -9.18
C PHE A 361 7.88 0.39 -7.89
N THR A 362 7.06 -0.66 -7.99
CA THR A 362 6.67 -1.45 -6.80
C THR A 362 7.85 -2.14 -6.10
N THR A 363 8.99 -2.27 -6.79
CA THR A 363 10.21 -2.92 -6.27
C THR A 363 11.16 -1.96 -5.56
N TYR A 364 10.93 -0.65 -5.68
CA TYR A 364 11.81 0.35 -5.09
C TYR A 364 11.54 0.52 -3.59
N THR A 365 12.50 0.12 -2.78
CA THR A 365 12.40 0.15 -1.31
C THR A 365 12.42 1.55 -0.70
N LYS A 366 12.85 2.56 -1.47
CA LYS A 366 12.78 3.97 -1.08
C LYS A 366 11.36 4.56 -1.17
N ILE A 367 10.50 3.94 -1.97
CA ILE A 367 9.08 4.32 -2.09
C ILE A 367 8.32 3.66 -0.95
N SER A 368 7.45 4.41 -0.29
CA SER A 368 6.61 3.89 0.79
C SER A 368 5.73 2.75 0.31
N GLU A 369 5.19 1.97 1.26
CA GLU A 369 4.24 0.92 0.95
C GLU A 369 2.98 1.46 0.26
N ALA A 370 2.48 2.63 0.68
CA ALA A 370 1.34 3.30 0.05
C ALA A 370 1.67 3.71 -1.39
N GLY A 371 2.86 4.26 -1.63
CA GLY A 371 3.33 4.60 -2.98
C GLY A 371 3.47 3.35 -3.86
N ARG A 372 4.12 2.29 -3.37
CA ARG A 372 4.26 1.00 -4.09
C ARG A 372 2.90 0.38 -4.40
N THR A 373 1.95 0.45 -3.47
CA THR A 373 0.57 -0.02 -3.67
C THR A 373 -0.15 0.80 -4.73
N TRP A 374 0.03 2.13 -4.72
CA TRP A 374 -0.50 3.02 -5.76
C TRP A 374 0.03 2.63 -7.15
N PHE A 375 1.32 2.33 -7.29
CA PHE A 375 1.89 1.86 -8.56
C PHE A 375 1.35 0.50 -8.99
N ALA A 376 1.10 -0.42 -8.05
CA ALA A 376 0.47 -1.70 -8.37
C ALA A 376 -0.96 -1.53 -8.92
N ARG A 377 -1.74 -0.59 -8.37
CA ARG A 377 -3.05 -0.21 -8.92
C ARG A 377 -2.91 0.37 -10.32
N LEU A 378 -1.99 1.31 -10.52
CA LEU A 378 -1.73 1.90 -11.83
C LEU A 378 -1.42 0.83 -12.88
N ALA A 379 -0.60 -0.16 -12.54
CA ALA A 379 -0.31 -1.29 -13.44
C ALA A 379 -1.57 -2.09 -13.81
N ALA A 380 -2.46 -2.36 -12.86
CA ALA A 380 -3.72 -3.06 -13.13
C ALA A 380 -4.66 -2.24 -14.03
N HIS A 381 -4.74 -0.92 -13.82
CA HIS A 381 -5.54 -0.03 -14.66
C HIS A 381 -4.98 0.06 -16.08
N ALA A 382 -3.66 0.23 -16.23
CA ALA A 382 -3.00 0.25 -17.53
C ALA A 382 -3.20 -1.07 -18.27
N GLY A 383 -3.05 -2.22 -17.59
CA GLY A 383 -3.34 -3.54 -18.14
C GLY A 383 -4.80 -3.68 -18.59
N GLY A 384 -5.75 -3.19 -17.80
CA GLY A 384 -7.18 -3.17 -18.16
C GLY A 384 -7.45 -2.40 -19.46
N GLU A 385 -6.84 -1.22 -19.59
CA GLU A 385 -6.97 -0.37 -20.78
C GLU A 385 -6.34 -1.01 -22.02
N VAL A 386 -5.17 -1.66 -21.88
CA VAL A 386 -4.53 -2.41 -22.98
C VAL A 386 -5.45 -3.53 -23.48
N LEU A 387 -6.03 -4.32 -22.59
CA LEU A 387 -6.94 -5.40 -22.96
C LEU A 387 -8.21 -4.87 -23.64
N ALA A 388 -8.77 -3.76 -23.13
CA ALA A 388 -9.94 -3.10 -23.71
C ALA A 388 -9.67 -2.61 -25.15
N ARG A 389 -8.53 -1.97 -25.40
CA ARG A 389 -8.14 -1.45 -26.73
C ARG A 389 -7.70 -2.52 -27.72
N SER A 390 -7.48 -3.75 -27.26
CA SER A 390 -7.02 -4.88 -28.08
C SER A 390 -8.15 -5.84 -28.50
N GLY A 391 -9.39 -5.62 -28.03
CA GLY A 391 -10.56 -6.37 -28.49
C GLY A 391 -10.59 -7.85 -28.10
N GLY A 392 -9.77 -8.28 -27.13
CA GLY A 392 -9.78 -9.66 -26.64
C GLY A 392 -11.12 -10.02 -25.96
N LYS A 393 -11.44 -11.32 -25.84
CA LYS A 393 -12.61 -11.85 -25.11
C LYS A 393 -12.62 -11.54 -23.58
N GLY A 394 -11.82 -10.59 -23.12
CA GLY A 394 -11.95 -9.89 -21.83
C GLY A 394 -12.70 -8.55 -21.92
N ALA A 395 -13.06 -8.08 -23.12
CA ALA A 395 -13.82 -6.83 -23.34
C ALA A 395 -15.28 -6.90 -22.83
N GLU A 396 -15.82 -8.11 -22.59
CA GLU A 396 -17.09 -8.31 -21.89
C GLU A 396 -16.99 -8.11 -20.37
N ALA A 397 -15.77 -8.05 -19.81
CA ALA A 397 -15.52 -7.41 -18.52
C ALA A 397 -15.52 -5.89 -18.73
N ARG A 398 -16.68 -5.34 -19.08
CA ARG A 398 -16.91 -3.90 -18.93
C ARG A 398 -16.49 -3.52 -17.51
N LEU A 399 -15.83 -2.37 -17.41
CA LEU A 399 -15.90 -1.41 -16.30
C LEU A 399 -17.34 -1.39 -15.76
N SER A 400 -17.69 -2.39 -14.96
CA SER A 400 -19.05 -2.55 -14.44
C SER A 400 -19.01 -1.88 -13.09
N PRO A 401 -19.76 -0.79 -12.87
CA PRO A 401 -19.86 -0.23 -11.54
C PRO A 401 -20.65 -1.24 -10.72
N LEU A 402 -20.01 -1.99 -9.82
CA LEU A 402 -20.69 -2.76 -8.77
C LEU A 402 -19.73 -3.23 -7.67
N GLU A 403 -20.26 -3.17 -6.45
CA GLU A 403 -19.71 -3.40 -5.10
C GLU A 403 -18.70 -2.35 -4.57
N PRO A 404 -19.20 -1.24 -3.99
CA PRO A 404 -18.41 -0.35 -3.15
C PRO A 404 -17.80 -1.13 -1.98
N GLY A 405 -16.47 -1.07 -1.80
CA GLY A 405 -15.81 -1.57 -0.58
C GLY A 405 -14.86 -2.76 -0.78
N ARG A 406 -14.89 -3.45 -1.94
CA ARG A 406 -13.91 -4.49 -2.28
C ARG A 406 -12.70 -3.88 -2.98
N ASP A 407 -11.56 -3.97 -2.32
CA ASP A 407 -10.30 -3.46 -2.85
C ASP A 407 -9.19 -4.50 -2.65
N SER A 408 -8.73 -5.09 -3.76
CA SER A 408 -7.68 -6.11 -3.80
C SER A 408 -6.30 -5.58 -3.40
N PHE A 409 -6.11 -4.26 -3.38
CA PHE A 409 -4.86 -3.61 -3.02
C PHE A 409 -4.91 -2.95 -1.64
N SER A 410 -6.06 -3.00 -0.97
CA SER A 410 -6.14 -2.65 0.45
C SER A 410 -5.35 -3.68 1.25
N MET A 411 -4.05 -3.42 1.42
CA MET A 411 -3.25 -4.01 2.48
C MET A 411 -4.01 -3.72 3.78
N ALA A 412 -4.41 -4.75 4.52
CA ALA A 412 -4.82 -4.55 5.90
C ALA A 412 -3.68 -3.78 6.58
N ALA A 413 -3.90 -2.50 6.87
CA ALA A 413 -2.85 -1.63 7.39
C ALA A 413 -2.28 -2.27 8.66
N GLY A 414 -1.01 -2.71 8.59
CA GLY A 414 -0.29 -3.30 9.70
C GLY A 414 0.24 -4.72 9.45
N PHE A 415 1.24 -4.88 8.58
CA PHE A 415 2.16 -6.02 8.63
C PHE A 415 3.60 -5.57 8.39
N GLY A 416 4.33 -5.28 9.47
CA GLY A 416 5.79 -5.29 9.45
C GLY A 416 6.31 -6.70 9.17
N ARG A 417 7.28 -6.81 8.26
CA ARG A 417 7.98 -8.07 7.96
C ARG A 417 8.69 -8.62 9.20
N VAL A 418 8.52 -9.91 9.48
CA VAL A 418 9.32 -10.65 10.46
C VAL A 418 10.39 -11.46 9.72
N GLY A 419 11.65 -11.02 9.83
CA GLY A 419 12.83 -11.83 9.52
C GLY A 419 13.23 -12.75 10.68
N PRO A 420 14.33 -13.51 10.56
CA PRO A 420 14.77 -14.52 11.55
C PRO A 420 15.08 -13.97 12.96
N ALA A 421 15.03 -12.65 13.16
CA ALA A 421 15.11 -11.96 14.45
C ALA A 421 13.85 -12.11 15.34
N ALA A 422 12.84 -12.88 14.90
CA ALA A 422 11.55 -13.09 15.55
C ALA A 422 11.57 -13.59 17.02
N ARG A 423 12.74 -13.93 17.57
CA ARG A 423 12.89 -14.28 19.00
C ARG A 423 13.29 -13.10 19.89
N GLU A 424 13.79 -11.99 19.33
CA GLU A 424 14.13 -10.78 20.09
C GLU A 424 12.98 -9.76 20.13
N TRP A 425 12.00 -9.86 19.23
CA TRP A 425 10.84 -8.95 19.15
C TRP A 425 9.69 -9.21 20.13
N ALA A 426 9.81 -10.20 21.02
CA ALA A 426 8.90 -10.28 22.16
C ALA A 426 9.07 -9.10 23.14
N ALA A 427 10.13 -8.31 23.00
CA ALA A 427 10.38 -7.08 23.77
C ALA A 427 9.92 -5.78 23.06
N GLU A 428 9.38 -5.84 21.83
CA GLU A 428 8.88 -4.68 21.08
C GLU A 428 7.34 -4.71 20.88
N PHE A 429 6.61 -5.36 21.80
CA PHE A 429 5.19 -5.09 21.99
C PHE A 429 5.05 -3.72 22.66
N VAL A 430 5.06 -2.68 21.81
CA VAL A 430 4.80 -1.23 22.00
C VAL A 430 6.01 -0.32 22.22
N PRO A 431 6.18 0.70 21.36
CA PRO A 431 6.71 2.00 21.77
C PRO A 431 5.57 2.91 22.27
N ASP A 432 5.84 3.53 23.41
CA ASP A 432 5.08 4.53 24.15
C ASP A 432 4.28 5.55 23.30
N GLU A 433 2.97 5.33 23.07
CA GLU A 433 1.99 6.42 23.06
C GLU A 433 0.65 5.94 23.65
N VAL A 434 0.38 6.36 24.89
CA VAL A 434 -0.96 6.34 25.49
C VAL A 434 -1.92 7.14 24.58
N PRO A 435 -3.18 6.74 24.35
CA PRO A 435 -4.10 7.47 23.47
C PRO A 435 -4.31 8.91 23.96
N ARG A 436 -3.77 9.91 23.25
CA ARG A 436 -3.58 11.27 23.80
C ARG A 436 -4.53 12.36 23.34
N ARG A 437 -5.46 12.13 22.40
CA ARG A 437 -6.39 13.20 22.00
C ARG A 437 -7.84 12.75 21.96
N ARG A 438 -8.58 13.12 23.00
CA ARG A 438 -10.04 13.26 22.92
C ARG A 438 -10.34 14.23 21.79
N LEU A 439 -11.10 13.78 20.80
CA LEU A 439 -11.54 14.62 19.68
C LEU A 439 -12.73 15.46 20.12
N TRP A 440 -13.76 14.80 20.66
CA TRP A 440 -14.95 15.45 21.20
C TRP A 440 -15.67 14.51 22.16
N ASP A 441 -16.58 15.08 22.95
CA ASP A 441 -17.53 14.31 23.75
C ASP A 441 -18.89 15.02 23.79
N THR A 442 -19.96 14.22 23.91
CA THR A 442 -21.33 14.73 23.92
C THR A 442 -22.23 13.89 24.84
N ARG A 443 -23.44 14.37 25.11
CA ARG A 443 -24.48 13.59 25.79
C ARG A 443 -25.47 13.05 24.75
N THR A 444 -25.65 11.74 24.75
CA THR A 444 -26.62 11.05 23.89
C THR A 444 -28.09 11.35 24.26
N GLY A 445 -28.32 11.88 25.46
CA GLY A 445 -29.65 12.23 25.97
C GLY A 445 -30.45 11.05 26.54
N ALA A 446 -29.89 9.84 26.55
CA ALA A 446 -30.51 8.65 27.12
C ALA A 446 -29.49 7.90 27.99
N PRO A 447 -29.45 8.14 29.31
CA PRO A 447 -28.68 7.29 30.21
C PRO A 447 -29.30 5.89 30.18
N ASP A 448 -28.59 4.95 29.56
CA ASP A 448 -29.05 3.59 29.37
C ASP A 448 -27.85 2.64 29.39
N GLU A 449 -27.84 1.77 30.40
CA GLU A 449 -26.85 0.71 30.58
C GLU A 449 -26.92 -0.38 29.49
N LEU A 450 -27.94 -0.34 28.63
CA LEU A 450 -28.10 -1.19 27.46
C LEU A 450 -27.74 -0.48 26.14
N ALA A 451 -27.26 0.76 26.20
CA ALA A 451 -26.91 1.50 25.00
C ALA A 451 -25.64 0.93 24.35
N VAL A 452 -25.63 0.96 23.02
CA VAL A 452 -24.58 0.39 22.17
C VAL A 452 -23.97 1.50 21.32
N VAL A 453 -22.68 1.43 21.05
CA VAL A 453 -21.97 2.33 20.15
C VAL A 453 -21.34 1.54 18.99
N GLY A 454 -21.28 2.19 17.82
CA GLY A 454 -20.63 1.67 16.63
C GLY A 454 -20.22 2.80 15.69
N PHE A 455 -19.34 2.48 14.75
CA PHE A 455 -18.97 3.36 13.65
C PHE A 455 -19.68 2.92 12.37
N GLY A 456 -20.27 3.88 11.68
CA GLY A 456 -20.77 3.80 10.32
C GLY A 456 -19.74 4.25 9.29
N PRO A 457 -20.14 4.43 8.02
CA PRO A 457 -19.26 4.93 6.98
C PRO A 457 -18.83 6.37 7.28
N ASP A 458 -17.74 6.80 6.66
CA ASP A 458 -17.16 8.14 6.82
C ASP A 458 -16.89 8.50 8.31
N ASP A 459 -16.56 7.49 9.12
CA ASP A 459 -16.35 7.60 10.56
C ASP A 459 -17.54 8.20 11.34
N THR A 460 -18.75 8.02 10.82
CA THR A 460 -19.99 8.41 11.51
C THR A 460 -20.14 7.62 12.80
N VAL A 461 -20.27 8.29 13.94
CA VAL A 461 -20.46 7.63 15.24
C VAL A 461 -21.94 7.46 15.51
N VAL A 462 -22.35 6.25 15.90
CA VAL A 462 -23.75 5.90 16.12
C VAL A 462 -23.92 5.34 17.52
N ALA A 463 -24.87 5.90 18.29
CA ALA A 463 -25.30 5.36 19.57
C ALA A 463 -26.75 4.88 19.47
N ILE A 464 -27.02 3.69 20.02
CA ILE A 464 -28.33 3.04 19.99
C ILE A 464 -28.79 2.82 21.42
N ASP A 465 -29.90 3.43 21.84
CA ASP A 465 -30.44 3.28 23.19
C ASP A 465 -31.10 1.90 23.41
N GLY A 466 -31.42 1.55 24.65
CA GLY A 466 -32.06 0.27 25.00
C GLY A 466 -33.51 0.13 24.54
N LYS A 467 -34.08 1.14 23.87
CA LYS A 467 -35.35 1.06 23.12
C LYS A 467 -35.12 0.96 21.61
N GLY A 468 -33.88 0.90 21.13
CA GLY A 468 -33.52 0.89 19.72
C GLY A 468 -33.58 2.27 19.04
N GLY A 469 -33.56 3.35 19.82
CA GLY A 469 -33.46 4.72 19.30
C GLY A 469 -32.04 5.01 18.85
N VAL A 470 -31.89 5.58 17.66
CA VAL A 470 -30.59 5.82 17.02
C VAL A 470 -30.24 7.30 17.11
N ARG A 471 -29.06 7.60 17.65
CA ARG A 471 -28.40 8.91 17.60
C ARG A 471 -27.13 8.80 16.78
N ARG A 472 -26.81 9.83 16.01
CA ARG A 472 -25.68 9.80 15.06
C ARG A 472 -24.92 11.11 15.10
N TRP A 473 -23.61 11.04 14.88
CA TRP A 473 -22.73 12.19 14.77
C TRP A 473 -21.70 11.95 13.68
N THR A 474 -21.23 13.00 13.02
CA THR A 474 -20.03 12.92 12.19
C THR A 474 -18.79 12.63 13.05
N ALA A 475 -17.68 12.27 12.41
CA ALA A 475 -16.39 12.13 13.08
C ALA A 475 -15.90 13.42 13.77
N SER A 476 -16.39 14.59 13.33
CA SER A 476 -16.15 15.91 13.94
C SER A 476 -17.08 16.25 15.12
N GLY A 477 -18.14 15.46 15.35
CA GLY A 477 -19.08 15.64 16.45
C GLY A 477 -20.38 16.37 16.09
N ASP A 478 -20.62 16.63 14.80
CA ASP A 478 -21.85 17.28 14.34
C ASP A 478 -23.01 16.29 14.38
N GLU A 479 -24.13 16.64 15.01
CA GLU A 479 -25.28 15.74 15.15
C GLU A 479 -25.98 15.51 13.80
N LEU A 480 -26.27 14.24 13.51
CA LEU A 480 -26.96 13.80 12.30
C LEU A 480 -28.37 13.27 12.63
N PRO A 481 -29.33 13.31 11.68
CA PRO A 481 -30.70 12.87 11.92
C PRO A 481 -30.78 11.42 12.42
N GLY A 482 -31.43 11.21 13.56
CA GLY A 482 -31.61 9.89 14.19
C GLY A 482 -33.03 9.33 14.11
N THR A 483 -33.30 8.30 14.90
CA THR A 483 -34.66 7.75 15.13
C THR A 483 -34.95 7.60 16.62
N THR A 484 -36.23 7.66 16.99
CA THR A 484 -36.64 7.39 18.36
C THR A 484 -36.88 5.90 18.59
N GLY A 485 -36.47 5.38 19.74
CA GLY A 485 -36.69 3.99 20.11
C GLY A 485 -38.16 3.67 20.40
N ARG A 486 -38.51 2.39 20.37
CA ARG A 486 -39.84 1.87 20.68
C ARG A 486 -39.81 0.67 21.61
N ALA A 487 -40.93 0.40 22.29
CA ALA A 487 -41.09 -0.78 23.15
C ALA A 487 -41.25 -2.06 22.30
N PRO A 488 -40.90 -3.25 22.84
CA PRO A 488 -40.28 -3.51 24.15
C PRO A 488 -38.79 -3.17 24.17
N ARG A 489 -38.21 -2.88 25.35
CA ARG A 489 -36.77 -2.66 25.50
C ARG A 489 -35.96 -3.87 25.02
N LEU A 490 -34.76 -3.60 24.50
CA LEU A 490 -33.75 -4.60 24.20
C LEU A 490 -33.41 -5.35 25.48
N ARG A 491 -33.21 -6.67 25.38
CA ARG A 491 -32.95 -7.52 26.54
C ARG A 491 -31.48 -7.47 26.96
N LEU A 492 -30.57 -7.25 26.00
CA LEU A 492 -29.12 -7.24 26.15
C LEU A 492 -28.51 -6.26 25.14
N GLY A 493 -27.34 -5.67 25.46
CA GLY A 493 -26.59 -4.77 24.55
C GLY A 493 -26.10 -5.44 23.25
N HIS A 494 -26.10 -6.77 23.15
CA HIS A 494 -25.73 -7.49 21.92
C HIS A 494 -26.91 -7.67 20.93
N GLN A 495 -27.93 -6.82 21.02
CA GLN A 495 -29.11 -6.86 20.15
C GLN A 495 -29.19 -5.68 19.18
N SER A 496 -28.14 -4.87 19.09
CA SER A 496 -28.04 -3.82 18.08
C SER A 496 -26.68 -3.83 17.40
N LEU A 497 -26.66 -3.53 16.10
CA LEU A 497 -25.43 -3.43 15.32
C LEU A 497 -25.45 -2.17 14.44
N VAL A 498 -24.26 -1.65 14.19
CA VAL A 498 -24.02 -0.57 13.22
C VAL A 498 -23.15 -1.16 12.12
N ALA A 499 -23.60 -1.08 10.88
CA ALA A 499 -22.76 -1.44 9.73
C ALA A 499 -21.72 -0.34 9.51
N SER A 500 -20.45 -0.70 9.32
CA SER A 500 -19.39 0.29 9.05
C SER A 500 -19.33 0.73 7.59
N LEU A 501 -19.96 -0.05 6.69
CA LEU A 501 -19.88 0.13 5.24
C LEU A 501 -21.16 0.71 4.65
N THR A 502 -22.30 0.39 5.27
CA THR A 502 -23.58 1.00 4.95
C THR A 502 -24.01 1.82 6.14
N HIS A 503 -24.65 2.98 5.93
CA HIS A 503 -25.20 3.77 7.02
C HIS A 503 -26.45 3.07 7.60
N THR A 504 -26.31 1.85 8.11
CA THR A 504 -27.40 0.95 8.47
C THR A 504 -27.29 0.55 9.93
N VAL A 505 -28.43 0.54 10.60
CA VAL A 505 -28.57 0.08 11.98
C VAL A 505 -29.51 -1.11 12.02
N LEU A 506 -29.10 -2.13 12.74
CA LEU A 506 -29.90 -3.30 13.05
C LEU A 506 -30.31 -3.30 14.50
N VAL A 507 -31.55 -3.70 14.76
CA VAL A 507 -32.08 -3.92 16.11
C VAL A 507 -32.84 -5.25 16.13
N ALA A 508 -32.32 -6.21 16.87
CA ALA A 508 -32.97 -7.50 17.11
C ALA A 508 -34.02 -7.37 18.21
N ARG A 509 -35.25 -7.73 17.88
CA ARG A 509 -36.40 -7.78 18.79
C ARG A 509 -36.83 -9.24 18.97
N PRO A 510 -37.70 -9.55 19.95
CA PRO A 510 -38.32 -10.86 20.04
C PRO A 510 -38.99 -11.22 18.71
N LYS A 511 -38.52 -12.30 18.06
CA LYS A 511 -39.04 -12.87 16.80
C LYS A 511 -38.92 -12.01 15.54
N GLN A 512 -38.20 -10.89 15.57
CA GLN A 512 -38.00 -10.07 14.38
C GLN A 512 -36.70 -9.25 14.43
N LEU A 513 -36.20 -8.88 13.27
CA LEU A 513 -35.10 -7.95 13.09
C LEU A 513 -35.61 -6.67 12.44
N GLU A 514 -35.25 -5.53 13.03
CA GLU A 514 -35.52 -4.20 12.47
C GLU A 514 -34.26 -3.71 11.77
N ILE A 515 -34.37 -3.35 10.50
CA ILE A 515 -33.28 -2.78 9.69
C ILE A 515 -33.65 -1.34 9.34
N THR A 516 -32.77 -0.40 9.65
CA THR A 516 -32.97 1.02 9.33
C THR A 516 -31.76 1.55 8.58
N HIS A 517 -31.97 2.02 7.35
CA HIS A 517 -30.94 2.70 6.58
C HIS A 517 -31.01 4.20 6.80
N PHE A 518 -29.86 4.85 6.76
CA PHE A 518 -29.73 6.28 6.88
C PHE A 518 -28.90 6.80 5.70
N PRO A 519 -29.49 7.03 4.52
CA PRO A 519 -28.76 7.62 3.39
C PRO A 519 -28.06 8.91 3.84
N GLN A 520 -26.90 9.21 3.26
CA GLN A 520 -26.01 10.31 3.68
C GLN A 520 -26.80 11.63 3.82
N GLY A 521 -26.83 12.21 5.02
CA GLY A 521 -27.61 13.43 5.34
C GLY A 521 -29.15 13.31 5.31
N GLY A 522 -29.69 12.14 4.95
CA GLY A 522 -31.11 11.90 4.76
C GLY A 522 -31.85 11.41 6.02
N ARG A 523 -33.18 11.32 5.88
CA ARG A 523 -34.06 10.73 6.90
C ARG A 523 -33.90 9.22 6.94
N ALA A 524 -34.15 8.64 8.11
CA ALA A 524 -34.17 7.20 8.30
C ALA A 524 -35.20 6.51 7.39
N ILE A 525 -34.78 5.43 6.75
CA ILE A 525 -35.59 4.58 5.89
C ILE A 525 -35.70 3.20 6.58
N PRO A 526 -36.80 2.94 7.31
CA PRO A 526 -37.02 1.63 7.90
C PRO A 526 -37.38 0.62 6.81
N ARG A 527 -36.83 -0.60 6.91
CA ARG A 527 -37.24 -1.75 6.09
C ARG A 527 -38.35 -2.54 6.80
N PRO A 528 -39.13 -3.35 6.05
CA PRO A 528 -40.02 -4.34 6.65
C PRO A 528 -39.25 -5.23 7.66
N PRO A 529 -39.79 -5.48 8.86
CA PRO A 529 -39.13 -6.34 9.84
C PRO A 529 -38.92 -7.76 9.30
N VAL A 530 -37.72 -8.29 9.47
CA VAL A 530 -37.39 -9.65 9.04
C VAL A 530 -37.83 -10.62 10.14
N PRO A 531 -38.73 -11.57 9.87
CA PRO A 531 -39.16 -12.53 10.89
C PRO A 531 -37.99 -13.44 11.26
N LEU A 532 -37.77 -13.59 12.57
CA LEU A 532 -36.83 -14.55 13.13
C LEU A 532 -37.61 -15.75 13.66
N GLY A 533 -37.06 -16.97 13.48
CA GLY A 533 -37.69 -18.20 13.95
C GLY A 533 -37.94 -18.23 15.47
N ASN A 534 -38.60 -19.29 15.97
CA ASN A 534 -39.12 -19.41 17.35
C ASN A 534 -38.07 -19.41 18.50
N GLY A 535 -36.83 -18.97 18.28
CA GLY A 535 -35.75 -18.92 19.28
C GLY A 535 -35.34 -17.51 19.72
N GLU A 536 -34.50 -17.44 20.75
CA GLU A 536 -33.75 -16.24 21.08
C GLU A 536 -32.59 -16.08 20.09
N HIS A 537 -32.65 -15.05 19.25
CA HIS A 537 -31.59 -14.75 18.29
C HIS A 537 -30.63 -13.71 18.87
N PHE A 538 -29.34 -14.01 18.84
CA PHE A 538 -28.27 -13.08 19.22
C PHE A 538 -27.62 -12.52 17.95
N LEU A 539 -27.32 -11.22 17.94
CA LEU A 539 -26.54 -10.63 16.86
C LEU A 539 -25.06 -10.88 17.09
N VAL A 540 -24.38 -11.36 16.05
CA VAL A 540 -22.95 -11.58 16.04
C VAL A 540 -22.30 -10.42 15.29
N THR A 541 -21.39 -9.71 15.93
CA THR A 541 -20.82 -8.46 15.41
C THR A 541 -19.94 -8.71 14.20
N SER A 542 -20.34 -8.16 13.07
CA SER A 542 -19.50 -7.84 11.90
C SER A 542 -19.80 -6.39 11.57
N GLY A 543 -18.86 -5.50 11.86
CA GLY A 543 -18.97 -4.09 11.46
C GLY A 543 -18.75 -3.97 9.96
N GLY A 544 -19.59 -4.57 9.11
CA GLY A 544 -19.32 -4.76 7.68
C GLY A 544 -20.57 -4.90 6.79
N ASP A 545 -20.46 -5.72 5.75
CA ASP A 545 -21.49 -5.93 4.70
C ASP A 545 -22.53 -6.98 5.07
N VAL A 546 -22.20 -7.84 6.02
CA VAL A 546 -23.06 -8.91 6.51
C VAL A 546 -23.19 -8.85 8.02
N PHE A 547 -24.19 -9.49 8.59
CA PHE A 547 -24.30 -9.76 10.03
C PHE A 547 -24.70 -11.21 10.27
N ALA A 548 -24.54 -11.72 11.48
CA ALA A 548 -25.02 -13.06 11.81
C ALA A 548 -26.03 -13.06 12.95
N THR A 549 -26.98 -14.00 12.87
CA THR A 549 -27.94 -14.34 13.93
C THR A 549 -27.74 -15.78 14.34
N HIS A 550 -27.84 -16.13 15.62
CA HIS A 550 -27.85 -17.54 16.03
C HIS A 550 -28.94 -17.89 17.04
N ASP A 551 -29.45 -19.12 16.97
CA ASP A 551 -30.45 -19.68 17.89
C ASP A 551 -29.88 -20.76 18.85
N ARG A 552 -28.55 -20.86 18.92
CA ARG A 552 -27.73 -21.87 19.62
C ARG A 552 -27.61 -23.22 18.90
N HIS A 553 -28.42 -23.49 17.89
CA HIS A 553 -28.32 -24.68 17.05
C HIS A 553 -27.75 -24.34 15.67
N GLN A 554 -28.10 -23.17 15.16
CA GLN A 554 -27.64 -22.65 13.88
C GLN A 554 -27.19 -21.20 14.02
N LEU A 555 -26.15 -20.85 13.27
CA LEU A 555 -25.69 -19.49 13.03
C LEU A 555 -25.95 -19.17 11.56
N THR A 556 -26.74 -18.15 11.29
CA THR A 556 -27.10 -17.69 9.96
C THR A 556 -26.47 -16.33 9.68
N VAL A 557 -25.60 -16.27 8.68
CA VAL A 557 -25.07 -15.04 8.08
C VAL A 557 -26.14 -14.45 7.16
N ARG A 558 -26.31 -13.13 7.21
CA ARG A 558 -27.39 -12.38 6.56
C ARG A 558 -26.85 -11.10 5.94
N ASP A 559 -27.52 -10.66 4.89
CA ASP A 559 -27.24 -9.41 4.20
C ASP A 559 -27.74 -8.19 5.00
N PHE A 560 -26.94 -7.13 5.15
CA PHE A 560 -27.36 -5.92 5.88
C PHE A 560 -28.45 -5.10 5.17
N GLU A 561 -28.65 -5.27 3.87
CA GLU A 561 -29.65 -4.54 3.09
C GLU A 561 -31.07 -4.93 3.49
N ASP A 562 -31.34 -6.22 3.62
CA ASP A 562 -32.70 -6.74 3.79
C ASP A 562 -32.81 -7.90 4.79
N GLY A 563 -31.70 -8.36 5.35
CA GLY A 563 -31.63 -9.47 6.31
C GLY A 563 -31.81 -10.86 5.68
N THR A 564 -31.74 -10.97 4.35
CA THR A 564 -31.80 -12.23 3.63
C THR A 564 -30.67 -13.16 4.08
N PRO A 565 -30.95 -14.45 4.40
CA PRO A 565 -29.92 -15.43 4.71
C PRO A 565 -28.95 -15.64 3.54
N ILE A 566 -27.66 -15.55 3.82
CA ILE A 566 -26.56 -15.84 2.87
C ILE A 566 -26.04 -17.27 3.10
N GLU A 567 -25.75 -17.62 4.35
CA GLU A 567 -25.14 -18.88 4.73
C GLU A 567 -25.61 -19.30 6.12
N THR A 568 -25.78 -20.60 6.36
CA THR A 568 -26.14 -21.14 7.69
C THR A 568 -25.19 -22.25 8.07
N LEU A 569 -24.63 -22.15 9.29
CA LEU A 569 -23.71 -23.10 9.89
C LEU A 569 -24.33 -23.74 11.13
N SER A 570 -24.05 -25.02 11.35
CA SER A 570 -24.40 -25.69 12.60
C SER A 570 -23.51 -25.19 13.75
N CYS A 571 -24.12 -24.77 14.84
CA CYS A 571 -23.40 -24.36 16.04
C CYS A 571 -22.79 -25.57 16.76
N PRO A 572 -21.63 -25.42 17.41
CA PRO A 572 -21.11 -26.45 18.30
C PRO A 572 -22.06 -26.70 19.48
N PRO A 573 -22.09 -27.92 20.06
CA PRO A 573 -22.89 -28.20 21.25
C PRO A 573 -22.55 -27.23 22.37
N SER A 574 -23.59 -26.73 23.05
CA SER A 574 -23.43 -25.77 24.16
C SER A 574 -22.66 -24.50 23.76
N MET A 575 -22.94 -23.95 22.57
CA MET A 575 -22.32 -22.71 22.11
C MET A 575 -22.54 -21.57 23.12
N MET A 576 -21.44 -20.94 23.52
CA MET A 576 -21.37 -19.87 24.52
C MET A 576 -21.08 -18.50 23.90
N ALA A 577 -20.32 -18.47 22.81
CA ALA A 577 -19.92 -17.25 22.13
C ALA A 577 -19.78 -17.47 20.63
N SER A 578 -19.96 -16.39 19.88
CA SER A 578 -19.66 -16.34 18.45
C SER A 578 -19.18 -14.94 18.06
N ALA A 579 -18.40 -14.86 16.99
CA ALA A 579 -17.92 -13.63 16.37
C ALA A 579 -17.72 -13.85 14.86
N VAL A 580 -17.85 -12.82 14.04
CA VAL A 580 -17.75 -12.91 12.57
C VAL A 580 -16.93 -11.74 12.00
N SER A 581 -16.15 -11.97 10.95
CA SER A 581 -15.42 -10.91 10.22
C SER A 581 -16.39 -10.01 9.45
N ILE A 582 -15.95 -8.82 9.01
CA ILE A 582 -16.83 -7.83 8.36
C ILE A 582 -17.51 -8.36 7.08
N ASP A 583 -16.89 -9.34 6.43
CA ASP A 583 -17.31 -9.98 5.19
C ASP A 583 -17.82 -11.43 5.38
N ALA A 584 -17.88 -11.89 6.65
CA ALA A 584 -18.11 -13.28 7.04
C ALA A 584 -17.21 -14.32 6.32
N SER A 585 -16.03 -13.91 5.85
CA SER A 585 -15.01 -14.86 5.38
C SER A 585 -14.50 -15.74 6.52
N VAL A 586 -14.60 -15.26 7.77
CA VAL A 586 -14.25 -15.99 8.99
C VAL A 586 -15.36 -15.89 10.02
N ILE A 587 -15.75 -17.05 10.56
CA ILE A 587 -16.74 -17.18 11.64
C ILE A 587 -16.08 -17.97 12.77
N ALA A 588 -16.05 -17.39 13.97
CA ALA A 588 -15.59 -18.07 15.17
C ALA A 588 -16.79 -18.42 16.06
N MET A 589 -16.90 -19.67 16.48
CA MET A 589 -17.91 -20.17 17.42
C MET A 589 -17.21 -20.91 18.55
N ALA A 590 -17.67 -20.76 19.78
CA ALA A 590 -17.03 -21.43 20.90
C ALA A 590 -18.01 -22.09 21.85
N SER A 591 -17.62 -23.27 22.32
CA SER A 591 -18.14 -23.89 23.53
C SER A 591 -17.31 -23.42 24.74
N SER A 592 -17.52 -24.01 25.92
CA SER A 592 -16.79 -23.61 27.13
C SER A 592 -15.28 -23.85 27.05
N ARG A 593 -14.82 -24.83 26.26
CA ARG A 593 -13.39 -25.24 26.19
C ARG A 593 -12.83 -25.43 24.79
N GLU A 594 -13.63 -25.18 23.76
CA GLU A 594 -13.21 -25.35 22.37
C GLU A 594 -13.72 -24.18 21.54
N VAL A 595 -12.83 -23.63 20.72
CA VAL A 595 -13.12 -22.60 19.71
C VAL A 595 -13.01 -23.24 18.33
N HIS A 596 -14.05 -23.05 17.52
CA HIS A 596 -14.16 -23.47 16.14
C HIS A 596 -14.05 -22.24 15.24
N ILE A 597 -13.05 -22.21 14.38
CA ILE A 597 -12.81 -21.11 13.43
C ILE A 597 -13.11 -21.66 12.03
N TYR A 598 -14.21 -21.17 11.45
CA TYR A 598 -14.66 -21.51 10.11
C TYR A 598 -14.14 -20.46 9.16
N ARG A 599 -13.50 -20.89 8.07
CA ARG A 599 -13.17 -20.03 6.93
C ARG A 599 -13.89 -20.54 5.70
N ARG A 600 -14.45 -19.64 4.91
CA ARG A 600 -15.21 -20.03 3.72
C ARG A 600 -14.34 -20.88 2.79
N GLY A 601 -14.82 -22.08 2.46
CA GLY A 601 -14.12 -23.02 1.59
C GLY A 601 -12.96 -23.80 2.23
N GLN A 602 -12.80 -23.75 3.56
CA GLN A 602 -11.76 -24.50 4.28
C GLN A 602 -12.37 -25.35 5.41
N GLU A 603 -11.64 -26.39 5.82
CA GLU A 603 -12.00 -27.19 6.99
C GLU A 603 -11.93 -26.35 8.28
N PRO A 604 -12.88 -26.48 9.21
CA PRO A 604 -12.88 -25.70 10.44
C PRO A 604 -11.68 -26.01 11.33
N LEU A 605 -10.96 -24.96 11.76
CA LEU A 605 -9.89 -25.10 12.74
C LEU A 605 -10.49 -25.24 14.14
N ARG A 606 -10.02 -26.21 14.92
CA ARG A 606 -10.43 -26.41 16.32
C ARG A 606 -9.29 -26.06 17.26
N ARG A 607 -9.57 -25.28 18.29
CA ARG A 607 -8.59 -24.83 19.29
C ARG A 607 -9.14 -25.04 20.69
N SER A 608 -8.40 -25.77 21.50
CA SER A 608 -8.71 -25.96 22.91
C SER A 608 -8.33 -24.71 23.70
N VAL A 609 -9.15 -24.34 24.68
CA VAL A 609 -8.85 -23.26 25.62
C VAL A 609 -8.99 -23.72 27.06
N ALA A 610 -8.12 -23.20 27.93
CA ALA A 610 -8.26 -23.34 29.37
C ALA A 610 -9.41 -22.45 29.84
N ASN A 611 -10.45 -23.09 30.39
CA ASN A 611 -11.58 -22.38 30.96
C ASN A 611 -12.11 -23.11 32.19
N SER A 612 -11.70 -22.62 33.35
CA SER A 612 -12.09 -23.16 34.65
C SER A 612 -12.26 -22.04 35.67
N LEU A 613 -13.20 -22.22 36.59
CA LEU A 613 -13.38 -21.30 37.71
C LEU A 613 -12.40 -21.68 38.83
N SER A 614 -11.11 -21.49 38.57
CA SER A 614 -10.02 -21.93 39.46
C SER A 614 -10.06 -21.29 40.86
N PHE A 615 -10.76 -20.16 41.00
CA PHE A 615 -10.99 -19.50 42.28
C PHE A 615 -12.12 -20.13 43.12
N LEU A 616 -12.96 -21.01 42.56
CA LEU A 616 -14.00 -21.72 43.30
C LEU A 616 -13.45 -23.00 43.98
N PRO A 617 -13.96 -23.35 45.19
CA PRO A 617 -13.66 -24.62 45.84
C PRO A 617 -14.00 -25.83 44.97
N ARG A 618 -13.20 -26.90 45.07
CA ARG A 618 -13.31 -28.10 44.21
C ARG A 618 -14.70 -28.75 44.22
N PHE A 619 -15.44 -28.66 45.33
CA PHE A 619 -16.79 -29.20 45.44
C PHE A 619 -17.85 -28.35 44.69
N MET A 620 -17.67 -27.02 44.60
CA MET A 620 -18.57 -26.15 43.83
C MET A 620 -18.34 -26.24 42.32
N ARG A 621 -17.10 -26.53 41.88
CA ARG A 621 -16.78 -26.63 40.44
C ARG A 621 -17.58 -27.70 39.70
N LYS A 622 -18.05 -28.75 40.39
CA LYS A 622 -18.85 -29.83 39.79
C LYS A 622 -20.32 -29.47 39.60
N THR A 623 -20.83 -28.48 40.32
CA THR A 623 -22.23 -28.06 40.30
C THR A 623 -22.43 -26.68 39.66
N THR A 624 -21.34 -25.98 39.34
CA THR A 624 -21.40 -24.67 38.68
C THR A 624 -21.51 -24.89 37.17
N PRO A 625 -22.44 -24.20 36.47
CA PRO A 625 -22.52 -24.26 35.01
C PRO A 625 -21.18 -23.87 34.38
N ASP A 626 -20.95 -24.38 33.17
CA ASP A 626 -19.72 -24.14 32.44
C ASP A 626 -19.42 -22.64 32.33
N PRO A 627 -18.17 -22.22 32.62
CA PRO A 627 -17.79 -20.84 32.48
C PRO A 627 -17.98 -20.38 31.02
N GLY A 628 -18.57 -19.20 30.84
CA GLY A 628 -18.62 -18.54 29.52
C GLY A 628 -17.22 -18.14 29.02
N LEU A 629 -17.17 -17.61 27.82
CA LEU A 629 -15.98 -16.96 27.26
C LEU A 629 -16.40 -15.88 26.27
N GLN A 630 -15.44 -15.10 25.79
CA GLN A 630 -15.65 -14.08 24.76
C GLN A 630 -14.81 -14.37 23.54
N LEU A 631 -15.38 -14.06 22.38
CA LEU A 631 -14.71 -14.13 21.10
C LEU A 631 -14.75 -12.77 20.42
N ALA A 632 -13.70 -12.48 19.66
CA ALA A 632 -13.67 -11.40 18.70
C ALA A 632 -12.91 -11.87 17.45
N VAL A 633 -13.37 -11.45 16.29
CA VAL A 633 -12.70 -11.68 15.00
C VAL A 633 -12.20 -10.31 14.52
N SER A 634 -10.97 -10.24 14.00
CA SER A 634 -10.48 -9.00 13.39
C SER A 634 -11.29 -8.63 12.15
N PRO A 635 -11.32 -7.36 11.71
CA PRO A 635 -12.18 -6.97 10.61
C PRO A 635 -12.02 -7.83 9.34
N SER A 636 -10.80 -8.09 8.89
CA SER A 636 -10.45 -8.93 7.75
C SER A 636 -10.57 -10.44 8.01
N GLY A 637 -10.84 -10.84 9.25
CA GLY A 637 -10.80 -12.22 9.67
C GLY A 637 -9.38 -12.80 9.78
N SER A 638 -8.33 -11.98 9.76
CA SER A 638 -6.93 -12.40 9.94
C SER A 638 -6.65 -13.05 11.31
N HIS A 639 -7.38 -12.64 12.35
CA HIS A 639 -7.15 -13.06 13.73
C HIS A 639 -8.47 -13.38 14.45
N VAL A 640 -8.38 -14.33 15.40
CA VAL A 640 -9.46 -14.64 16.35
C VAL A 640 -8.90 -14.50 17.75
N GLY A 641 -9.47 -13.57 18.51
CA GLY A 641 -9.22 -13.39 19.93
C GLY A 641 -10.21 -14.16 20.77
N CYS A 642 -9.73 -14.79 21.84
CA CYS A 642 -10.54 -15.45 22.85
C CYS A 642 -10.10 -15.01 24.25
N VAL A 643 -11.07 -14.67 25.09
CA VAL A 643 -10.85 -14.40 26.52
C VAL A 643 -11.73 -15.32 27.33
N THR A 644 -11.10 -16.16 28.17
CA THR A 644 -11.77 -17.07 29.10
C THR A 644 -11.66 -16.54 30.53
N PHE A 645 -12.01 -17.36 31.53
CA PHE A 645 -11.77 -17.05 32.93
C PHE A 645 -10.32 -17.29 33.38
N GLU A 646 -9.52 -17.97 32.55
CA GLU A 646 -8.16 -18.38 32.89
C GLU A 646 -7.11 -17.82 31.95
N GLU A 647 -7.46 -17.50 30.71
CA GLU A 647 -6.49 -17.08 29.71
C GLU A 647 -7.08 -16.13 28.66
N VAL A 648 -6.15 -15.46 27.99
CA VAL A 648 -6.35 -14.62 26.82
C VAL A 648 -5.51 -15.25 25.72
N VAL A 649 -6.11 -15.56 24.59
CA VAL A 649 -5.43 -16.21 23.46
C VAL A 649 -5.82 -15.51 22.16
N VAL A 650 -4.87 -15.36 21.25
CA VAL A 650 -5.10 -14.85 19.90
C VAL A 650 -4.50 -15.83 18.90
N TRP A 651 -5.31 -16.26 17.93
CA TRP A 651 -4.87 -17.13 16.85
C TRP A 651 -4.88 -16.39 15.52
N ARG A 652 -3.91 -16.69 14.66
CA ARG A 652 -3.97 -16.38 13.24
C ARG A 652 -4.90 -17.37 12.56
N THR A 653 -5.79 -16.90 11.69
CA THR A 653 -6.80 -17.78 11.08
C THR A 653 -6.28 -18.59 9.90
N SER A 654 -5.18 -18.17 9.28
CA SER A 654 -4.62 -18.84 8.09
C SER A 654 -4.09 -20.25 8.37
N ASP A 655 -3.45 -20.43 9.53
CA ASP A 655 -2.80 -21.67 9.96
C ASP A 655 -3.27 -22.11 11.36
N GLY A 656 -4.06 -21.29 12.05
CA GLY A 656 -4.45 -21.47 13.44
C GLY A 656 -3.27 -21.37 14.41
N GLY A 657 -2.17 -20.73 14.01
CA GLY A 657 -1.01 -20.48 14.84
C GLY A 657 -1.38 -19.56 16.00
N GLU A 658 -0.92 -19.90 17.21
CA GLU A 658 -1.08 -19.05 18.38
C GLU A 658 -0.11 -17.87 18.30
N MET A 659 -0.66 -16.65 18.19
CA MET A 659 0.10 -15.40 18.11
C MET A 659 0.39 -14.84 19.50
N TYR A 660 -0.56 -15.01 20.42
CA TYR A 660 -0.46 -14.53 21.78
C TYR A 660 -1.22 -15.47 22.71
N SER A 661 -0.65 -15.74 23.88
CA SER A 661 -1.34 -16.43 24.96
C SER A 661 -0.82 -15.99 26.32
N ARG A 662 -1.75 -15.69 27.23
CA ARG A 662 -1.43 -15.30 28.61
C ARG A 662 -2.49 -15.81 29.57
N LYS A 663 -2.05 -16.32 30.72
CA LYS A 663 -2.96 -16.61 31.84
C LYS A 663 -3.44 -15.33 32.53
N LEU A 664 -4.73 -15.25 32.77
CA LEU A 664 -5.34 -14.21 33.58
C LEU A 664 -4.92 -14.37 35.05
N THR A 665 -4.67 -13.24 35.71
CA THR A 665 -4.50 -13.19 37.16
C THR A 665 -5.81 -13.58 37.87
N LYS A 666 -5.74 -13.99 39.14
CA LYS A 666 -6.95 -14.27 39.95
C LYS A 666 -7.92 -13.09 39.99
N ARG A 667 -7.40 -11.86 39.94
CA ARG A 667 -8.20 -10.64 39.90
C ARG A 667 -8.93 -10.52 38.56
N GLU A 668 -8.21 -10.64 37.44
CA GLU A 668 -8.80 -10.61 36.09
C GLU A 668 -9.84 -11.72 35.90
N GLY A 669 -9.56 -12.95 36.35
CA GLY A 669 -10.51 -14.07 36.27
C GLY A 669 -11.76 -13.87 37.14
N ARG A 670 -11.66 -13.20 38.30
CA ARG A 670 -12.83 -12.79 39.09
C ARG A 670 -13.58 -11.61 38.46
N GLU A 671 -12.88 -10.74 37.75
CA GLU A 671 -13.47 -9.61 37.04
C GLU A 671 -14.17 -10.03 35.75
N ALA A 672 -13.74 -11.15 35.13
CA ALA A 672 -14.42 -11.82 34.01
C ALA A 672 -15.76 -12.48 34.40
N LEU A 673 -16.09 -12.57 35.70
CA LEU A 673 -17.40 -13.07 36.17
C LEU A 673 -18.51 -12.09 35.84
N GLY A 674 -19.30 -12.49 34.85
CA GLY A 674 -20.60 -11.91 34.50
C GLY A 674 -20.61 -11.34 33.09
N ALA A 675 -21.42 -11.91 32.19
CA ALA A 675 -21.53 -11.47 30.78
C ALA A 675 -22.11 -10.06 30.59
N LYS A 676 -22.71 -9.45 31.63
CA LYS A 676 -23.33 -8.12 31.51
C LYS A 676 -22.26 -7.03 31.33
N GLY A 677 -22.35 -6.30 30.22
CA GLY A 677 -21.51 -5.14 29.92
C GLY A 677 -20.06 -5.50 29.61
N MET A 678 -19.84 -6.65 28.95
CA MET A 678 -18.53 -7.03 28.44
C MET A 678 -18.48 -6.97 26.92
N ARG A 679 -17.42 -6.37 26.36
CA ARG A 679 -17.17 -6.34 24.92
C ARG A 679 -15.71 -6.65 24.63
N LEU A 680 -15.49 -7.50 23.64
CA LEU A 680 -14.17 -7.83 23.13
C LEU A 680 -14.08 -7.37 21.69
N ILE A 681 -13.01 -6.65 21.36
CA ILE A 681 -12.71 -6.20 19.99
C ILE A 681 -11.31 -6.71 19.66
N CYS A 682 -11.12 -7.22 18.44
CA CYS A 682 -9.83 -7.67 17.92
C CYS A 682 -9.43 -6.78 16.74
N THR A 683 -8.22 -6.25 16.74
CA THR A 683 -7.66 -5.46 15.63
C THR A 683 -7.02 -6.34 14.57
N GLU A 684 -6.63 -5.75 13.43
CA GLU A 684 -5.87 -6.45 12.39
C GLU A 684 -4.50 -6.96 12.86
N THR A 685 -3.92 -6.32 13.87
CA THR A 685 -2.65 -6.72 14.50
C THR A 685 -2.81 -7.81 15.56
N GLY A 686 -4.05 -8.26 15.82
CA GLY A 686 -4.35 -9.20 16.90
C GLY A 686 -4.40 -8.57 18.30
N THR A 687 -4.37 -7.24 18.41
CA THR A 687 -4.55 -6.55 19.69
C THR A 687 -6.00 -6.69 20.15
N LEU A 688 -6.20 -7.02 21.43
CA LEU A 688 -7.53 -7.13 22.01
C LEU A 688 -7.86 -5.90 22.86
N PHE A 689 -9.04 -5.32 22.64
CA PHE A 689 -9.65 -4.34 23.53
C PHE A 689 -10.79 -5.01 24.29
N TRP A 690 -10.71 -4.95 25.60
CA TRP A 690 -11.61 -5.65 26.49
C TRP A 690 -12.26 -4.68 27.46
N LEU A 691 -13.53 -4.35 27.18
CA LEU A 691 -14.39 -3.61 28.09
C LEU A 691 -14.96 -4.60 29.11
N ARG A 692 -14.61 -4.41 30.39
CA ARG A 692 -15.01 -5.30 31.49
C ARG A 692 -15.42 -4.49 32.71
N ARG A 693 -16.63 -4.73 33.23
CA ARG A 693 -17.21 -3.94 34.35
C ARG A 693 -17.13 -2.43 34.11
N GLY A 694 -17.39 -2.05 32.87
CA GLY A 694 -17.30 -0.68 32.38
C GLY A 694 -15.90 -0.08 32.41
N ARG A 695 -14.83 -0.88 32.44
CA ARG A 695 -13.43 -0.45 32.29
C ARG A 695 -12.80 -1.06 31.05
N LEU A 696 -12.28 -0.21 30.17
CA LEU A 696 -11.57 -0.65 28.98
C LEU A 696 -10.11 -1.01 29.32
N SER A 697 -9.67 -2.17 28.85
CA SER A 697 -8.29 -2.65 29.02
C SER A 697 -7.79 -3.32 27.76
N ILE A 698 -6.46 -3.41 27.59
CA ILE A 698 -5.81 -4.10 26.47
C ILE A 698 -5.12 -5.35 27.01
N PRO A 699 -5.80 -6.51 27.11
CA PRO A 699 -5.24 -7.69 27.77
C PRO A 699 -4.03 -8.32 27.07
N THR A 700 -3.79 -7.98 25.80
CA THR A 700 -2.60 -8.39 25.02
C THR A 700 -1.36 -7.54 25.29
N MET A 701 -1.49 -6.51 26.13
CA MET A 701 -0.39 -5.65 26.60
C MET A 701 0.10 -6.08 27.98
N ASP A 702 1.38 -5.83 28.28
CA ASP A 702 2.00 -6.19 29.56
C ASP A 702 1.17 -5.71 30.75
N GLY A 703 0.68 -6.67 31.55
CA GLY A 703 -0.14 -6.40 32.74
C GLY A 703 -1.60 -6.05 32.49
N GLY A 704 -2.09 -6.09 31.24
CA GLY A 704 -3.48 -5.80 30.91
C GLY A 704 -3.84 -4.32 31.12
N THR A 705 -3.04 -3.43 30.52
CA THR A 705 -3.12 -1.97 30.63
C THR A 705 -4.56 -1.48 30.58
N GLN A 706 -4.99 -0.79 31.64
CA GLN A 706 -6.29 -0.14 31.69
C GLN A 706 -6.19 1.22 30.98
N LEU A 707 -7.09 1.50 30.05
CA LEU A 707 -7.15 2.80 29.38
C LEU A 707 -7.82 3.84 30.27
N GLU A 708 -7.34 5.08 30.20
CA GLU A 708 -8.00 6.21 30.85
C GLU A 708 -9.37 6.44 30.21
N GLN A 709 -10.42 6.63 31.02
CA GLN A 709 -11.78 6.85 30.54
C GLN A 709 -12.57 7.67 31.56
N SER A 710 -13.48 8.51 31.10
CA SER A 710 -14.37 9.24 32.02
C SER A 710 -15.53 8.35 32.46
N GLY A 711 -15.41 7.78 33.67
CA GLY A 711 -16.49 7.01 34.30
C GLY A 711 -16.54 5.54 33.89
N THR A 712 -17.73 4.94 34.00
CA THR A 712 -18.02 3.54 33.64
C THR A 712 -18.59 3.45 32.23
N GLY A 713 -17.90 2.74 31.34
CA GLY A 713 -18.35 2.45 29.99
C GLY A 713 -19.58 1.52 29.99
N ALA A 714 -20.62 1.89 29.27
CA ALA A 714 -21.68 1.00 28.82
C ALA A 714 -21.19 0.15 27.63
N ASP A 715 -20.47 0.76 26.68
CA ASP A 715 -20.02 0.10 25.46
C ASP A 715 -18.81 0.79 24.80
N VAL A 716 -18.16 0.10 23.86
CA VAL A 716 -16.99 0.59 23.11
C VAL A 716 -17.04 0.15 21.64
N ALA A 717 -16.58 1.00 20.74
CA ALA A 717 -16.37 0.65 19.34
C ALA A 717 -15.03 1.19 18.82
N LEU A 718 -14.49 0.54 17.79
CA LEU A 718 -13.36 1.01 17.00
C LEU A 718 -13.84 1.35 15.58
N SER A 719 -13.27 2.38 14.96
CA SER A 719 -13.44 2.62 13.52
C SER A 719 -12.85 1.46 12.73
N ARG A 720 -13.25 1.34 11.45
CA ARG A 720 -12.82 0.24 10.59
C ARG A 720 -11.29 0.17 10.44
N ASP A 721 -10.63 1.32 10.39
CA ASP A 721 -9.17 1.45 10.29
C ASP A 721 -8.46 1.39 11.66
N GLY A 722 -9.22 1.27 12.75
CA GLY A 722 -8.70 1.25 14.11
C GLY A 722 -8.17 2.59 14.62
N ARG A 723 -8.32 3.69 13.88
CA ARG A 723 -7.80 5.02 14.26
C ARG A 723 -8.66 5.76 15.27
N LEU A 724 -9.94 5.41 15.41
CA LEU A 724 -10.85 6.05 16.34
C LEU A 724 -11.43 5.05 17.33
N ILE A 725 -11.55 5.48 18.58
CA ILE A 725 -12.26 4.75 19.64
C ILE A 725 -13.45 5.60 20.07
N ALA A 726 -14.64 5.00 20.05
CA ALA A 726 -15.83 5.57 20.67
C ALA A 726 -16.11 4.84 21.99
N LEU A 727 -16.22 5.59 23.08
CA LEU A 727 -16.55 5.12 24.42
C LEU A 727 -17.91 5.70 24.80
N LEU A 728 -18.88 4.82 25.04
CA LEU A 728 -20.19 5.22 25.55
C LEU A 728 -20.27 4.85 27.02
N SER A 729 -20.57 5.80 27.89
CA SER A 729 -20.70 5.59 29.33
C SER A 729 -22.14 5.29 29.75
N THR A 730 -22.31 4.69 30.93
CA THR A 730 -23.62 4.35 31.51
C THR A 730 -24.51 5.57 31.83
N ASP A 731 -23.92 6.75 32.03
CA ASP A 731 -24.66 8.01 32.18
C ASP A 731 -24.98 8.68 30.83
N GLY A 732 -24.71 8.01 29.71
CA GLY A 732 -25.04 8.44 28.36
C GLY A 732 -24.08 9.45 27.75
N ARG A 733 -22.84 9.57 28.27
CA ARG A 733 -21.77 10.35 27.66
C ARG A 733 -21.10 9.52 26.57
N LEU A 734 -20.99 10.08 25.38
CA LEU A 734 -20.24 9.51 24.26
C LEU A 734 -18.93 10.31 24.13
N GLU A 735 -17.81 9.62 24.17
CA GLU A 735 -16.47 10.18 24.01
C GLU A 735 -15.79 9.54 22.80
N VAL A 736 -15.23 10.35 21.91
CA VAL A 736 -14.48 9.87 20.74
C VAL A 736 -13.03 10.30 20.84
N ARG A 737 -12.12 9.37 20.63
CA ARG A 737 -10.66 9.56 20.75
C ARG A 737 -9.97 9.07 19.49
N ALA A 738 -8.86 9.72 19.14
CA ALA A 738 -7.88 9.13 18.23
C ALA A 738 -7.08 8.07 19.01
N HIS A 739 -6.98 6.88 18.43
CA HIS A 739 -6.18 5.76 18.92
C HIS A 739 -4.74 5.88 18.43
#